data_AF-A0A8C7WWD4-F1
#
_entry.id   AF-A0A8C7WWD4-F1
#
_cell.length_a   1.000
_cell.length_b   1.000
_cell.length_c   1.000
_cell.angle_alpha   90.00
_cell.angle_beta   90.00
_cell.angle_gamma   90.00
#
_symmetry.space_group_name_H-M   'P 1'
#
loop_
_entity.id
_entity.type
_entity.pdbx_description
1 polymer ?
#
loop_
_entity_poly.entity_id
_entity_poly.type
_entity_poly.pdbx_seq_one_letter_code
_entity_poly.pdbx_strand_id
1 'polypeptide(L)'
;IYLDRPVTVLTLKELTNLSVSSGFELQFRLGPSLQGRRVIVHTNYPLEGQRFNRNNFRVLAWNYPSGREDDSDKFCSLELQIAGSYQYYFGYAGVERLGGGYIVVDPVLRVGADNHVLPLDCITIQTYLSKCLGFLDDWPDRLEVAKESGYNMIHFTPLQTLGESRSCYSLADQLTFNPDFSKEGQKCSWEDVGALVEKLRTEWNMLCITDVVYNHTAANSVWIKEHPECGYNLLNSPHLRPAWVLDRALWHLTTEVAEGRYKDRGLPADITDESHLNAIRGVFWQDVAPQIKLWEFFQVKVELAVEQFRVQLQKGLWCRVLHSSSPHHIEECCGWLRQRLNELNDEQKHIVHQHQEQAVNCVVGNVVYERLADHGPKLGPVSRRHPLVTRYFTYPYEDMTLEEEMQLLDQPDKMQHFLAHNGWVMDDDPLRNFAEPGSNVYLRRELVCWGDSVKLRYGNGPEDCPYLWEHMKTYTEITAKHFHGVRLDNCHSTPLHVAESMLGVARGVCPNLYVVAELFTGSEELDNIFVTKLGITSLIREAMSAHDSHEEGRLVYRYGGEPVGAFVQASLRPLVPSIAHAMFLDVTHDNECPIQLRSALDSLPSSAIVSMACCATGSTRGYDELVPHQISVVKEERLYPKWNPAAAPSSTGEVGPQTGIIAGKRALNKLHQELAAQGFVQVYVDQVDADIVAITRHCPSTHQSVVTVSRTAFWKPQTHQYDSNVAPMFIPGQIEEIILEARTVERNAGTYKEDAKYINGMLEYTVEIKEHIPVKCFGSDYTNHVPDGQQILRCPVTRMYPTDDCEPCGPGEVEQPLHDVIQEALQRHLEGISFRERNAGPKIDMHMRDEGFTVKAKVDQATGFVMGGNRFNCGTWMDKMGESDRARNKGMPATPRSDGAAVEIVGLSKSAVRWLVELHAKGLFPYDGVFISYAQWNQQLQQSFEAEFWVPEDPADPNEKHPELVHKRGIYKDSYGASSPWCDYQLRPNFPIAMVVAPEMFTPERAWKALEVAEKKLLGPLGMKTLDPDDMVYCGVYDNALDNDNYNLAKGFNYHQGPEWLWPVGYFLRAKLYFAKKLGEDTYSKTMTLVKNVLSQHYTHLERSPWKGLPELTNENGQHCPFSCETQAWSIATVLEVLFDL
;
A
#
# COMPACT_ATOMS: atom_id res chain seq x y z
N ILE A 1 4.56 21.43 18.00
CA ILE A 1 3.32 21.06 18.71
C ILE A 1 3.31 19.53 18.75
N TYR A 2 3.42 18.93 19.92
CA TYR A 2 3.18 17.49 20.05
C TYR A 2 1.66 17.28 20.11
N LEU A 3 1.16 16.31 19.35
CA LEU A 3 -0.22 15.86 19.45
C LEU A 3 -0.28 14.76 20.51
N ASP A 4 -1.25 14.83 21.43
CA ASP A 4 -1.42 13.83 22.51
C ASP A 4 -1.87 12.44 22.00
N ARG A 5 -2.03 12.27 20.68
CA ARG A 5 -2.42 11.02 20.00
C ARG A 5 -1.68 10.91 18.66
N PRO A 6 -1.32 9.69 18.21
CA PRO A 6 -0.78 9.49 16.86
C PRO A 6 -1.89 9.64 15.81
N VAL A 7 -1.60 10.44 14.78
CA VAL A 7 -2.53 10.75 13.68
C VAL A 7 -1.94 10.26 12.36
N THR A 8 -2.71 9.49 11.62
CA THR A 8 -2.32 8.96 10.31
C THR A 8 -3.16 9.60 9.21
N VAL A 9 -2.51 10.08 8.15
CA VAL A 9 -3.14 10.88 7.09
C VAL A 9 -3.16 10.11 5.78
N LEU A 10 -4.36 9.93 5.22
CA LEU A 10 -4.59 9.35 3.91
C LEU A 10 -4.95 10.44 2.91
N THR A 11 -4.08 10.72 1.95
CA THR A 11 -4.37 11.69 0.88
C THR A 11 -5.12 10.99 -0.25
N LEU A 12 -6.34 11.45 -0.54
CA LEU A 12 -7.17 10.94 -1.62
C LEU A 12 -6.56 11.30 -2.99
N LYS A 13 -5.71 10.40 -3.51
CA LYS A 13 -5.13 10.45 -4.87
C LYS A 13 -5.58 9.23 -5.71
N GLU A 14 -5.41 8.00 -5.22
CA GLU A 14 -5.71 6.75 -5.96
C GLU A 14 -6.05 5.55 -5.03
N LEU A 15 -6.36 4.38 -5.61
CA LEU A 15 -6.67 3.14 -4.87
C LEU A 15 -5.52 2.69 -3.97
N THR A 16 -5.79 2.41 -2.70
CA THR A 16 -4.77 2.04 -1.70
C THR A 16 -5.30 1.03 -0.67
N ASN A 17 -4.48 0.02 -0.35
CA ASN A 17 -4.74 -1.03 0.64
C ASN A 17 -3.83 -0.80 1.84
N LEU A 18 -4.39 -0.72 3.05
CA LEU A 18 -3.73 -0.08 4.19
C LEU A 18 -4.04 -0.84 5.50
N SER A 19 -3.05 -1.04 6.38
CA SER A 19 -3.28 -1.51 7.77
C SER A 19 -2.99 -0.40 8.77
N VAL A 20 -3.71 -0.38 9.89
CA VAL A 20 -3.57 0.60 10.97
C VAL A 20 -3.83 -0.07 12.31
N SER A 21 -2.94 0.10 13.29
CA SER A 21 -3.18 -0.41 14.65
C SER A 21 -4.39 0.27 15.30
N SER A 22 -5.15 -0.46 16.11
CA SER A 22 -6.29 0.12 16.85
C SER A 22 -5.82 1.22 17.82
N GLY A 23 -6.64 2.26 17.99
CA GLY A 23 -6.39 3.44 18.80
C GLY A 23 -5.92 4.69 18.02
N PHE A 24 -5.66 4.59 16.72
CA PHE A 24 -5.21 5.69 15.87
C PHE A 24 -6.38 6.51 15.28
N GLU A 25 -6.13 7.81 15.04
CA GLU A 25 -7.02 8.66 14.23
C GLU A 25 -6.60 8.59 12.75
N LEU A 26 -7.53 8.18 11.88
CA LEU A 26 -7.35 8.24 10.43
C LEU A 26 -7.97 9.53 9.86
N GLN A 27 -7.16 10.37 9.21
CA GLN A 27 -7.60 11.59 8.54
C GLN A 27 -7.55 11.47 7.02
N PHE A 28 -8.70 11.47 6.36
CA PHE A 28 -8.79 11.58 4.89
C PHE A 28 -8.65 13.04 4.47
N ARG A 29 -7.65 13.37 3.63
CA ARG A 29 -7.40 14.72 3.07
C ARG A 29 -7.52 14.71 1.55
N LEU A 30 -7.88 15.85 0.94
CA LEU A 30 -7.95 15.96 -0.52
C LEU A 30 -6.56 15.98 -1.16
N GLY A 31 -6.36 15.20 -2.22
CA GLY A 31 -5.26 15.44 -3.17
C GLY A 31 -5.50 16.69 -4.02
N PRO A 32 -4.45 17.33 -4.57
CA PRO A 32 -4.59 18.57 -5.36
C PRO A 32 -5.57 18.46 -6.54
N SER A 33 -5.65 17.29 -7.18
CA SER A 33 -6.60 17.00 -8.27
C SER A 33 -8.09 17.05 -7.88
N LEU A 34 -8.39 17.06 -6.58
CA LEU A 34 -9.74 17.08 -6.01
C LEU A 34 -10.10 18.41 -5.33
N GLN A 35 -9.15 19.34 -5.18
CA GLN A 35 -9.42 20.67 -4.63
C GLN A 35 -10.41 21.45 -5.53
N GLY A 36 -11.21 22.33 -4.94
CA GLY A 36 -12.32 22.99 -5.65
C GLY A 36 -13.50 22.08 -6.04
N ARG A 37 -13.47 20.77 -5.71
CA ARG A 37 -14.59 19.83 -5.98
C ARG A 37 -15.33 19.45 -4.69
N ARG A 38 -16.65 19.28 -4.80
CA ARG A 38 -17.48 18.73 -3.71
C ARG A 38 -17.35 17.20 -3.66
N VAL A 39 -16.31 16.73 -2.97
CA VAL A 39 -16.02 15.29 -2.74
C VAL A 39 -16.85 14.76 -1.57
N ILE A 40 -17.36 13.54 -1.70
CA ILE A 40 -18.08 12.78 -0.67
C ILE A 40 -17.32 11.49 -0.39
N VAL A 41 -16.96 11.26 0.88
CA VAL A 41 -16.26 10.05 1.35
C VAL A 41 -17.26 9.14 2.08
N HIS A 42 -17.28 7.87 1.71
CA HIS A 42 -18.13 6.83 2.27
C HIS A 42 -17.28 5.74 2.93
N THR A 43 -17.76 5.16 4.03
CA THR A 43 -17.12 4.02 4.70
C THR A 43 -18.15 3.11 5.37
N ASN A 44 -17.86 1.81 5.49
CA ASN A 44 -18.66 0.86 6.27
C ASN A 44 -18.16 0.68 7.72
N TYR A 45 -17.14 1.43 8.16
CA TYR A 45 -16.76 1.47 9.57
C TYR A 45 -17.91 2.02 10.43
N PRO A 46 -18.35 1.31 11.49
CA PRO A 46 -19.57 1.63 12.22
C PRO A 46 -19.48 2.98 12.96
N LEU A 47 -20.63 3.54 13.35
CA LEU A 47 -20.69 4.57 14.38
C LEU A 47 -20.44 3.96 15.77
N GLU A 48 -20.03 4.78 16.72
CA GLU A 48 -19.85 4.36 18.11
C GLU A 48 -21.12 3.68 18.65
N GLY A 49 -20.97 2.52 19.29
CA GLY A 49 -22.08 1.71 19.80
C GLY A 49 -22.88 0.92 18.74
N GLN A 50 -22.61 1.07 17.44
CA GLN A 50 -23.26 0.26 16.40
C GLN A 50 -22.48 -1.02 16.09
N ARG A 51 -23.19 -2.11 15.79
CA ARG A 51 -22.57 -3.33 15.25
C ARG A 51 -22.13 -3.09 13.80
N PHE A 52 -20.97 -3.62 13.44
CA PHE A 52 -20.48 -3.60 12.05
C PHE A 52 -21.43 -4.35 11.11
N ASN A 53 -21.63 -3.80 9.90
CA ASN A 53 -22.30 -4.47 8.80
C ASN A 53 -21.60 -4.03 7.51
N ARG A 54 -20.93 -4.96 6.83
CA ARG A 54 -20.09 -4.70 5.66
C ARG A 54 -20.82 -4.02 4.50
N ASN A 55 -22.13 -4.22 4.37
CA ASN A 55 -22.96 -3.65 3.30
C ASN A 55 -23.52 -2.26 3.64
N ASN A 56 -23.38 -1.78 4.88
CA ASN A 56 -23.92 -0.50 5.34
C ASN A 56 -22.85 0.60 5.28
N PHE A 57 -22.94 1.52 4.32
CA PHE A 57 -22.00 2.63 4.16
C PHE A 57 -22.58 3.94 4.69
N ARG A 58 -21.80 4.66 5.50
CA ARG A 58 -22.08 6.03 5.97
C ARG A 58 -21.17 7.04 5.30
N VAL A 59 -21.69 8.26 5.10
CA VAL A 59 -20.91 9.42 4.66
C VAL A 59 -20.15 10.01 5.86
N LEU A 60 -18.88 10.40 5.64
CA LEU A 60 -18.09 11.14 6.62
C LEU A 60 -18.28 12.65 6.45
N ALA A 61 -18.27 13.38 7.57
CA ALA A 61 -18.31 14.84 7.59
C ALA A 61 -16.90 15.42 7.43
N TRP A 62 -16.80 16.54 6.71
CA TRP A 62 -15.57 17.34 6.61
C TRP A 62 -15.45 18.25 7.85
N ASN A 63 -14.31 18.16 8.53
CA ASN A 63 -13.90 19.06 9.60
C ASN A 63 -13.03 20.18 9.02
N TYR A 64 -13.10 21.38 9.61
CA TYR A 64 -12.43 22.59 9.13
C TYR A 64 -11.65 23.25 10.30
N PRO A 65 -10.37 22.89 10.51
CA PRO A 65 -9.61 23.33 11.70
C PRO A 65 -9.45 24.84 11.82
N SER A 66 -9.19 25.50 10.69
CA SER A 66 -9.17 26.97 10.56
C SER A 66 -10.53 27.67 10.67
N GLY A 67 -11.64 26.93 10.79
CA GLY A 67 -13.00 27.49 10.85
C GLY A 67 -13.52 28.10 9.54
N ARG A 68 -12.76 28.00 8.43
CA ARG A 68 -13.14 28.45 7.09
C ARG A 68 -13.34 27.26 6.15
N GLU A 69 -14.20 27.40 5.14
CA GLU A 69 -14.35 26.38 4.08
C GLU A 69 -13.18 26.38 3.08
N ASP A 70 -11.96 26.11 3.55
CA ASP A 70 -10.82 25.91 2.66
C ASP A 70 -10.56 24.42 2.36
N ASP A 71 -10.03 24.16 1.16
CA ASP A 71 -9.72 22.82 0.63
C ASP A 71 -8.31 22.35 1.01
N SER A 72 -7.49 23.22 1.60
CA SER A 72 -6.10 22.93 2.00
C SER A 72 -5.99 22.18 3.33
N ASP A 73 -6.87 22.52 4.28
CA ASP A 73 -6.78 22.13 5.69
C ASP A 73 -7.91 21.17 6.13
N LYS A 74 -8.99 21.06 5.34
CA LYS A 74 -10.13 20.20 5.69
C LYS A 74 -9.81 18.71 5.63
N PHE A 75 -10.34 17.95 6.60
CA PHE A 75 -10.21 16.49 6.64
C PHE A 75 -11.49 15.82 7.14
N CYS A 76 -11.74 14.58 6.71
CA CYS A 76 -12.67 13.69 7.41
C CYS A 76 -11.86 12.85 8.40
N SER A 77 -12.16 12.90 9.70
CA SER A 77 -11.53 12.03 10.69
C SER A 77 -12.37 10.79 11.01
N LEU A 78 -11.70 9.74 11.45
CA LEU A 78 -12.29 8.48 11.86
C LEU A 78 -11.43 7.82 12.94
N GLU A 79 -11.99 7.62 14.14
CA GLU A 79 -11.30 6.97 15.25
C GLU A 79 -11.43 5.44 15.14
N LEU A 80 -10.30 4.77 14.90
CA LEU A 80 -10.24 3.31 14.73
C LEU A 80 -10.09 2.65 16.11
N GLN A 81 -11.09 1.87 16.52
CA GLN A 81 -11.19 1.24 17.85
C GLN A 81 -11.54 -0.25 17.76
N ILE A 82 -12.35 -0.64 16.76
CA ILE A 82 -12.80 -2.03 16.56
C ILE A 82 -11.92 -2.69 15.50
N ALA A 83 -11.28 -3.79 15.85
CA ALA A 83 -10.43 -4.56 14.94
C ALA A 83 -11.24 -5.31 13.86
N GLY A 84 -10.68 -5.44 12.65
CA GLY A 84 -11.37 -6.03 11.50
C GLY A 84 -10.98 -5.41 10.16
N SER A 85 -11.79 -5.66 9.13
CA SER A 85 -11.59 -5.13 7.77
C SER A 85 -12.77 -4.27 7.33
N TYR A 86 -12.45 -3.04 6.95
CA TYR A 86 -13.38 -1.99 6.54
C TYR A 86 -13.07 -1.50 5.14
N GLN A 87 -14.09 -1.04 4.42
CA GLN A 87 -13.97 -0.48 3.08
C GLN A 87 -14.31 1.01 3.11
N TYR A 88 -13.61 1.80 2.29
CA TYR A 88 -13.97 3.18 1.97
C TYR A 88 -14.03 3.39 0.46
N TYR A 89 -14.85 4.36 0.02
CA TYR A 89 -14.84 4.85 -1.35
C TYR A 89 -15.19 6.34 -1.40
N PHE A 90 -14.78 7.04 -2.46
CA PHE A 90 -15.04 8.46 -2.63
C PHE A 90 -15.44 8.80 -4.06
N GLY A 91 -16.22 9.88 -4.19
CA GLY A 91 -16.77 10.35 -5.44
C GLY A 91 -17.09 11.85 -5.39
N TYR A 92 -17.59 12.39 -6.50
CA TYR A 92 -18.06 13.78 -6.61
C TYR A 92 -19.34 13.84 -7.46
N ALA A 93 -19.98 15.01 -7.57
CA ALA A 93 -21.23 15.17 -8.31
C ALA A 93 -21.14 14.60 -9.76
N GLY A 94 -21.89 13.52 -10.03
CA GLY A 94 -21.91 12.80 -11.31
C GLY A 94 -21.05 11.52 -11.37
N VAL A 95 -20.19 11.26 -10.38
CA VAL A 95 -19.35 10.04 -10.30
C VAL A 95 -19.36 9.51 -8.86
N GLU A 96 -20.14 8.46 -8.60
CA GLU A 96 -20.36 7.90 -7.25
C GLU A 96 -19.11 7.21 -6.67
N ARG A 97 -18.35 6.51 -7.52
CA ARG A 97 -17.09 5.84 -7.18
C ARG A 97 -16.00 6.27 -8.15
N LEU A 98 -15.14 7.19 -7.71
CA LEU A 98 -13.90 7.57 -8.41
C LEU A 98 -12.72 6.70 -7.94
N GLY A 99 -12.70 6.35 -6.66
CA GLY A 99 -11.68 5.51 -6.04
C GLY A 99 -12.13 5.00 -4.67
N GLY A 100 -11.30 4.17 -4.03
CA GLY A 100 -11.58 3.57 -2.73
C GLY A 100 -10.45 2.63 -2.30
N GLY A 101 -10.69 1.85 -1.25
CA GLY A 101 -9.70 0.94 -0.70
C GLY A 101 -10.20 0.21 0.54
N TYR A 102 -9.31 -0.58 1.15
CA TYR A 102 -9.55 -1.28 2.40
C TYR A 102 -8.63 -0.75 3.51
N ILE A 103 -9.18 -0.71 4.72
CA ILE A 103 -8.48 -0.38 5.97
C ILE A 103 -8.62 -1.62 6.86
N VAL A 104 -7.50 -2.29 7.13
CA VAL A 104 -7.40 -3.32 8.17
C VAL A 104 -7.08 -2.64 9.49
N VAL A 105 -7.73 -3.09 10.57
CA VAL A 105 -7.50 -2.62 11.94
C VAL A 105 -7.04 -3.80 12.79
N ASP A 106 -5.85 -3.69 13.35
CA ASP A 106 -5.24 -4.78 14.11
C ASP A 106 -5.89 -5.00 15.49
N PRO A 107 -6.01 -6.26 15.96
CA PRO A 107 -6.57 -6.60 17.26
C PRO A 107 -5.65 -6.21 18.42
N VAL A 108 -6.24 -5.69 19.50
CA VAL A 108 -5.50 -5.40 20.74
C VAL A 108 -5.51 -6.64 21.62
N LEU A 109 -4.44 -7.43 21.53
CA LEU A 109 -4.26 -8.65 22.32
C LEU A 109 -3.88 -8.31 23.77
N ARG A 110 -4.40 -9.08 24.75
CA ARG A 110 -4.22 -8.79 26.18
C ARG A 110 -4.03 -10.03 27.04
N VAL A 111 -3.03 -9.98 27.91
CA VAL A 111 -2.58 -11.09 28.77
C VAL A 111 -2.36 -10.64 30.21
N GLY A 112 -2.24 -11.61 31.12
CA GLY A 112 -1.96 -11.39 32.53
C GLY A 112 -3.16 -10.90 33.35
N ALA A 113 -3.02 -11.00 34.68
CA ALA A 113 -4.02 -10.54 35.64
C ALA A 113 -4.20 -9.01 35.67
N ASP A 114 -3.22 -8.26 35.18
CA ASP A 114 -3.25 -6.81 34.95
C ASP A 114 -3.81 -6.42 33.56
N ASN A 115 -4.00 -7.40 32.67
CA ASN A 115 -4.60 -7.27 31.35
C ASN A 115 -3.84 -6.31 30.41
N HIS A 116 -2.51 -6.31 30.52
CA HIS A 116 -1.60 -5.51 29.69
C HIS A 116 -1.65 -5.92 28.21
N VAL A 117 -1.22 -5.02 27.33
CA VAL A 117 -1.24 -5.25 25.87
C VAL A 117 -0.02 -6.07 25.46
N LEU A 118 -0.22 -7.10 24.66
CA LEU A 118 0.85 -7.82 23.96
C LEU A 118 0.94 -7.29 22.51
N PRO A 119 2.06 -6.64 22.11
CA PRO A 119 2.28 -6.25 20.72
C PRO A 119 2.37 -7.47 19.78
N LEU A 120 1.99 -7.31 18.52
CA LEU A 120 2.02 -8.40 17.53
C LEU A 120 3.46 -8.89 17.28
N ASP A 121 4.41 -7.96 17.19
CA ASP A 121 5.85 -8.25 17.02
C ASP A 121 6.50 -8.93 18.25
N CYS A 122 5.76 -9.06 19.37
CA CYS A 122 6.21 -9.79 20.56
C CYS A 122 5.69 -11.24 20.58
N ILE A 123 4.82 -11.65 19.65
CA ILE A 123 4.20 -12.99 19.70
C ILE A 123 5.27 -14.05 19.44
N THR A 124 5.42 -14.96 20.41
CA THR A 124 6.23 -16.17 20.31
C THR A 124 5.30 -17.37 20.46
N ILE A 125 5.05 -18.09 19.36
CA ILE A 125 4.06 -19.17 19.31
C ILE A 125 4.67 -20.58 19.27
N GLN A 126 4.06 -21.54 19.97
CA GLN A 126 4.39 -22.96 19.81
C GLN A 126 3.16 -23.77 19.37
N THR A 127 3.27 -24.51 18.27
CA THR A 127 2.22 -25.41 17.76
C THR A 127 2.28 -26.78 18.42
N TYR A 128 1.14 -27.27 18.91
CA TYR A 128 0.94 -28.61 19.47
C TYR A 128 -0.08 -29.39 18.65
N LEU A 129 0.25 -30.65 18.32
CA LEU A 129 -0.75 -31.61 17.84
C LEU A 129 -1.64 -32.04 19.00
N SER A 130 -2.90 -31.59 19.02
CA SER A 130 -3.79 -31.77 20.18
C SER A 130 -3.97 -33.23 20.59
N LYS A 131 -4.02 -34.18 19.64
CA LYS A 131 -4.10 -35.62 19.94
C LYS A 131 -2.90 -36.17 20.73
N CYS A 132 -1.73 -35.56 20.59
CA CYS A 132 -0.51 -35.95 21.31
C CYS A 132 -0.44 -35.38 22.75
N LEU A 133 -1.40 -34.55 23.18
CA LEU A 133 -1.49 -34.05 24.56
C LEU A 133 -2.16 -35.04 25.54
N GLY A 134 -2.87 -36.05 25.04
CA GLY A 134 -3.57 -37.03 25.87
C GLY A 134 -4.74 -36.43 26.66
N PHE A 135 -5.02 -36.94 27.87
CA PHE A 135 -6.15 -36.50 28.68
C PHE A 135 -6.02 -35.06 29.17
N LEU A 136 -7.12 -34.30 29.21
CA LEU A 136 -7.13 -32.87 29.53
C LEU A 136 -6.47 -32.52 30.89
N ASP A 137 -6.62 -33.38 31.90
CA ASP A 137 -5.96 -33.21 33.21
C ASP A 137 -4.42 -33.15 33.13
N ASP A 138 -3.81 -33.81 32.13
CA ASP A 138 -2.36 -33.83 31.93
C ASP A 138 -1.85 -32.66 31.06
N TRP A 139 -2.75 -31.89 30.43
CA TRP A 139 -2.36 -30.82 29.51
C TRP A 139 -1.49 -29.74 30.18
N PRO A 140 -1.78 -29.25 31.41
CA PRO A 140 -0.92 -28.26 32.07
C PRO A 140 0.54 -28.70 32.14
N ASP A 141 0.82 -29.94 32.54
CA ASP A 141 2.18 -30.48 32.65
C ASP A 141 2.90 -30.58 31.29
N ARG A 142 2.16 -30.71 30.17
CA ARG A 142 2.70 -30.79 28.80
C ARG A 142 2.86 -29.42 28.16
N LEU A 143 1.97 -28.47 28.48
CA LEU A 143 1.97 -27.11 27.96
C LEU A 143 2.91 -26.18 28.75
N GLU A 144 3.25 -26.51 30.01
CA GLU A 144 4.23 -25.75 30.80
C GLU A 144 5.62 -25.70 30.12
N VAL A 145 5.95 -26.66 29.26
CA VAL A 145 7.20 -26.60 28.48
C VAL A 145 7.23 -25.38 27.55
N ALA A 146 6.10 -24.97 26.93
CA ALA A 146 6.08 -23.77 26.10
C ALA A 146 6.36 -22.49 26.92
N LYS A 147 5.72 -22.37 28.10
CA LYS A 147 5.97 -21.30 29.07
C LYS A 147 7.44 -21.25 29.50
N GLU A 148 8.03 -22.40 29.83
CA GLU A 148 9.42 -22.46 30.31
C GLU A 148 10.47 -22.39 29.18
N SER A 149 10.09 -22.68 27.93
CA SER A 149 10.78 -22.27 26.69
C SER A 149 10.53 -20.78 26.33
N GLY A 150 9.77 -20.03 27.13
CA GLY A 150 9.58 -18.59 26.96
C GLY A 150 8.60 -18.15 25.86
N TYR A 151 7.78 -19.07 25.34
CA TYR A 151 6.69 -18.72 24.42
C TYR A 151 5.56 -17.99 25.14
N ASN A 152 4.81 -17.15 24.42
CA ASN A 152 3.63 -16.42 24.93
C ASN A 152 2.34 -16.68 24.14
N MET A 153 2.36 -17.58 23.16
CA MET A 153 1.16 -18.08 22.49
C MET A 153 1.26 -19.60 22.24
N ILE A 154 0.12 -20.28 22.32
CA ILE A 154 -0.02 -21.70 21.97
C ILE A 154 -0.97 -21.82 20.78
N HIS A 155 -0.56 -22.58 19.78
CA HIS A 155 -1.44 -23.00 18.69
C HIS A 155 -1.82 -24.47 18.86
N PHE A 156 -3.11 -24.76 18.89
CA PHE A 156 -3.66 -26.11 18.93
C PHE A 156 -4.17 -26.50 17.54
N THR A 157 -3.77 -27.65 17.03
CA THR A 157 -4.51 -28.29 15.93
C THR A 157 -5.93 -28.65 16.41
N PRO A 158 -6.91 -28.90 15.52
CA PRO A 158 -8.32 -29.06 15.90
C PRO A 158 -8.57 -30.00 17.09
N LEU A 159 -9.41 -29.55 18.03
CA LEU A 159 -9.81 -30.29 19.25
C LEU A 159 -11.14 -31.04 19.08
N GLN A 160 -11.69 -31.00 17.87
CA GLN A 160 -12.95 -31.62 17.44
C GLN A 160 -12.79 -33.14 17.26
N THR A 161 -13.92 -33.86 17.20
CA THR A 161 -13.92 -35.32 17.05
C THR A 161 -13.31 -35.73 15.70
N LEU A 162 -12.25 -36.54 15.72
CA LEU A 162 -11.49 -36.92 14.53
C LEU A 162 -12.14 -38.06 13.72
N GLY A 163 -11.80 -38.11 12.43
CA GLY A 163 -12.20 -39.13 11.47
C GLY A 163 -11.46 -40.46 11.60
N GLU A 164 -11.83 -41.42 10.75
CA GLU A 164 -11.28 -42.79 10.76
C GLU A 164 -9.76 -42.85 10.50
N SER A 165 -9.21 -41.86 9.79
CA SER A 165 -7.76 -41.71 9.58
C SER A 165 -6.98 -41.25 10.81
N ARG A 166 -7.67 -40.72 11.83
CA ARG A 166 -7.10 -39.98 12.97
C ARG A 166 -6.19 -38.81 12.56
N SER A 167 -6.35 -38.28 11.35
CA SER A 167 -5.74 -37.01 10.92
C SER A 167 -6.28 -35.85 11.78
N CYS A 168 -5.41 -34.97 12.27
CA CYS A 168 -5.82 -33.78 13.03
C CYS A 168 -6.80 -32.87 12.28
N TYR A 169 -6.82 -32.89 10.94
CA TYR A 169 -7.68 -32.03 10.12
C TYR A 169 -8.93 -32.73 9.56
N SER A 170 -8.96 -34.06 9.54
CA SER A 170 -10.13 -34.80 9.08
C SER A 170 -11.15 -34.93 10.22
N LEU A 171 -12.06 -33.96 10.34
CA LEU A 171 -13.01 -33.87 11.44
C LEU A 171 -14.31 -34.64 11.15
N ALA A 172 -14.70 -35.57 12.02
CA ALA A 172 -15.94 -36.35 11.92
C ALA A 172 -17.18 -35.58 12.43
N ASP A 173 -16.97 -34.65 13.36
CA ASP A 173 -17.97 -33.69 13.83
C ASP A 173 -17.25 -32.44 14.36
N GLN A 174 -17.52 -31.28 13.72
CA GLN A 174 -16.95 -29.98 14.06
C GLN A 174 -17.52 -29.38 15.37
N LEU A 175 -18.70 -29.84 15.82
CA LEU A 175 -19.38 -29.30 17.00
C LEU A 175 -18.98 -30.06 18.27
N THR A 176 -18.78 -31.38 18.16
CA THR A 176 -18.45 -32.24 19.31
C THR A 176 -16.96 -32.24 19.63
N PHE A 177 -16.62 -31.74 20.82
CA PHE A 177 -15.29 -31.85 21.44
C PHE A 177 -14.82 -33.31 21.52
N ASN A 178 -13.56 -33.57 21.18
CA ASN A 178 -13.05 -34.94 21.02
C ASN A 178 -13.12 -35.76 22.33
N PRO A 179 -13.82 -36.91 22.36
CA PRO A 179 -13.89 -37.76 23.54
C PRO A 179 -12.54 -38.36 23.97
N ASP A 180 -11.54 -38.47 23.09
CA ASP A 180 -10.20 -39.02 23.43
C ASP A 180 -9.48 -38.22 24.53
N PHE A 181 -9.84 -36.95 24.74
CA PHE A 181 -9.29 -36.11 25.81
C PHE A 181 -9.92 -36.37 27.19
N SER A 182 -10.98 -37.19 27.24
CA SER A 182 -11.70 -37.58 28.46
C SER A 182 -11.20 -38.90 29.04
N LYS A 183 -11.14 -39.02 30.38
CA LYS A 183 -10.82 -40.30 31.05
C LYS A 183 -12.08 -41.16 31.20
N GLU A 184 -11.91 -42.47 31.33
CA GLU A 184 -13.02 -43.39 31.59
C GLU A 184 -13.81 -42.96 32.84
N GLY A 185 -15.06 -42.51 32.64
CA GLY A 185 -15.97 -42.04 33.70
C GLY A 185 -16.01 -40.52 33.92
N GLN A 186 -15.12 -39.72 33.32
CA GLN A 186 -15.08 -38.26 33.44
C GLN A 186 -15.12 -37.62 32.05
N LYS A 187 -16.25 -37.02 31.66
CA LYS A 187 -16.40 -36.29 30.40
C LYS A 187 -15.89 -34.85 30.55
N CYS A 188 -14.95 -34.47 29.69
CA CYS A 188 -14.52 -33.08 29.50
C CYS A 188 -15.39 -32.37 28.45
N SER A 189 -15.39 -31.05 28.47
CA SER A 189 -16.24 -30.17 27.65
C SER A 189 -15.50 -28.95 27.10
N TRP A 190 -16.13 -28.23 26.17
CA TRP A 190 -15.61 -26.94 25.66
C TRP A 190 -15.44 -25.91 26.78
N GLU A 191 -16.32 -25.91 27.78
CA GLU A 191 -16.20 -25.09 29.00
C GLU A 191 -14.91 -25.37 29.79
N ASP A 192 -14.49 -26.64 29.91
CA ASP A 192 -13.24 -27.01 30.61
C ASP A 192 -12.01 -26.52 29.86
N VAL A 193 -12.02 -26.61 28.52
CA VAL A 193 -10.97 -26.04 27.67
C VAL A 193 -10.96 -24.52 27.76
N GLY A 194 -12.13 -23.86 27.77
CA GLY A 194 -12.23 -22.41 27.98
C GLY A 194 -11.65 -21.97 29.32
N ALA A 195 -11.88 -22.74 30.39
CA ALA A 195 -11.29 -22.49 31.70
C ALA A 195 -9.77 -22.68 31.69
N LEU A 196 -9.24 -23.66 30.96
CA LEU A 196 -7.79 -23.82 30.76
C LEU A 196 -7.20 -22.65 29.95
N VAL A 197 -7.84 -22.23 28.85
CA VAL A 197 -7.36 -21.12 28.01
C VAL A 197 -7.36 -19.78 28.78
N GLU A 198 -8.40 -19.48 29.55
CA GLU A 198 -8.41 -18.26 30.41
C GLU A 198 -7.34 -18.35 31.50
N LYS A 199 -7.12 -19.54 32.09
CA LYS A 199 -6.03 -19.76 33.06
C LYS A 199 -4.65 -19.49 32.44
N LEU A 200 -4.38 -20.02 31.25
CA LEU A 200 -3.14 -19.77 30.51
C LEU A 200 -2.94 -18.26 30.25
N ARG A 201 -4.03 -17.57 29.86
CA ARG A 201 -4.04 -16.11 29.62
C ARG A 201 -3.72 -15.31 30.89
N THR A 202 -4.32 -15.65 32.03
CA THR A 202 -4.23 -14.84 33.27
C THR A 202 -3.07 -15.21 34.19
N GLU A 203 -2.71 -16.49 34.29
CA GLU A 203 -1.64 -16.95 35.19
C GLU A 203 -0.28 -17.03 34.50
N TRP A 204 -0.23 -17.38 33.21
CA TRP A 204 1.02 -17.65 32.48
C TRP A 204 1.34 -16.59 31.41
N ASN A 205 0.48 -15.58 31.26
CA ASN A 205 0.52 -14.56 30.20
C ASN A 205 0.48 -15.15 28.77
N MET A 206 -0.08 -16.36 28.59
CA MET A 206 -0.08 -17.07 27.31
C MET A 206 -1.44 -16.97 26.59
N LEU A 207 -1.44 -16.55 25.33
CA LEU A 207 -2.61 -16.62 24.46
C LEU A 207 -2.77 -18.03 23.87
N CYS A 208 -3.98 -18.34 23.40
CA CYS A 208 -4.27 -19.60 22.72
C CYS A 208 -5.11 -19.36 21.47
N ILE A 209 -4.69 -19.98 20.36
CA ILE A 209 -5.41 -20.02 19.09
C ILE A 209 -5.56 -21.48 18.61
N THR A 210 -6.49 -21.73 17.70
CA THR A 210 -6.69 -23.06 17.11
C THR A 210 -7.00 -22.96 15.62
N ASP A 211 -6.73 -24.02 14.86
CA ASP A 211 -7.18 -24.14 13.47
C ASP A 211 -8.70 -24.10 13.31
N VAL A 212 -9.16 -23.56 12.18
CA VAL A 212 -10.52 -23.72 11.67
C VAL A 212 -10.51 -24.29 10.25
N VAL A 213 -11.11 -25.48 10.11
CA VAL A 213 -11.18 -26.23 8.85
C VAL A 213 -12.54 -26.00 8.19
N TYR A 214 -12.60 -25.09 7.21
CA TYR A 214 -13.83 -24.84 6.43
C TYR A 214 -13.90 -25.66 5.13
N ASN A 215 -12.78 -26.20 4.64
CA ASN A 215 -12.68 -26.78 3.30
C ASN A 215 -13.26 -28.19 3.17
N HIS A 216 -13.21 -28.97 4.25
CA HIS A 216 -13.52 -30.40 4.22
C HIS A 216 -14.06 -30.93 5.56
N THR A 217 -14.62 -32.14 5.52
CA THR A 217 -15.04 -32.94 6.68
C THR A 217 -14.64 -34.40 6.46
N ALA A 218 -14.46 -35.20 7.51
CA ALA A 218 -14.08 -36.61 7.35
C ALA A 218 -15.15 -37.41 6.58
N ALA A 219 -14.73 -38.29 5.67
CA ALA A 219 -15.62 -39.10 4.85
C ALA A 219 -16.50 -40.07 5.68
N ASN A 220 -16.10 -40.38 6.92
CA ASN A 220 -16.87 -41.21 7.83
C ASN A 220 -17.88 -40.43 8.70
N SER A 221 -17.94 -39.09 8.63
CA SER A 221 -18.87 -38.24 9.40
C SER A 221 -20.31 -38.76 9.37
N VAL A 222 -21.07 -38.58 10.45
CA VAL A 222 -22.50 -38.99 10.49
C VAL A 222 -23.35 -37.95 9.75
N TRP A 223 -23.19 -36.67 10.08
CA TRP A 223 -23.99 -35.58 9.54
C TRP A 223 -23.88 -35.46 8.00
N ILE A 224 -22.72 -35.76 7.39
CA ILE A 224 -22.56 -35.72 5.91
C ILE A 224 -23.31 -36.85 5.18
N LYS A 225 -23.72 -37.91 5.89
CA LYS A 225 -24.55 -38.99 5.35
C LYS A 225 -26.04 -38.65 5.45
N GLU A 226 -26.42 -37.87 6.46
CA GLU A 226 -27.76 -37.33 6.67
C GLU A 226 -28.02 -36.11 5.76
N HIS A 227 -26.99 -35.29 5.52
CA HIS A 227 -26.99 -34.09 4.68
C HIS A 227 -25.99 -34.17 3.51
N PRO A 228 -26.17 -35.12 2.56
CA PRO A 228 -25.27 -35.32 1.41
C PRO A 228 -25.21 -34.11 0.46
N GLU A 229 -26.17 -33.19 0.51
CA GLU A 229 -26.16 -31.93 -0.25
C GLU A 229 -25.05 -30.96 0.16
N CYS A 230 -24.44 -31.17 1.33
CA CYS A 230 -23.33 -30.36 1.85
C CYS A 230 -21.98 -30.67 1.20
N GLY A 231 -21.85 -31.78 0.47
CA GLY A 231 -20.68 -32.09 -0.36
C GLY A 231 -20.95 -31.91 -1.85
N TYR A 232 -19.89 -31.94 -2.66
CA TYR A 232 -20.01 -32.07 -4.12
C TYR A 232 -20.38 -33.51 -4.46
N ASN A 233 -21.58 -33.75 -4.98
CA ASN A 233 -22.09 -35.09 -5.30
C ASN A 233 -22.65 -35.18 -6.72
N LEU A 234 -22.91 -36.39 -7.23
CA LEU A 234 -23.30 -36.58 -8.63
C LEU A 234 -24.72 -36.08 -8.98
N LEU A 235 -25.53 -35.73 -7.98
CA LEU A 235 -26.84 -35.12 -8.16
C LEU A 235 -26.75 -33.59 -8.25
N ASN A 236 -26.02 -32.94 -7.33
CA ASN A 236 -25.85 -31.48 -7.29
C ASN A 236 -24.71 -30.96 -8.20
N SER A 237 -23.76 -31.83 -8.58
CA SER A 237 -22.58 -31.52 -9.38
C SER A 237 -22.45 -32.51 -10.57
N PRO A 238 -23.37 -32.49 -11.56
CA PRO A 238 -23.42 -33.51 -12.61
C PRO A 238 -22.17 -33.57 -13.50
N HIS A 239 -21.39 -32.50 -13.57
CA HIS A 239 -20.11 -32.43 -14.30
C HIS A 239 -19.04 -33.37 -13.74
N LEU A 240 -19.18 -33.84 -12.50
CA LEU A 240 -18.26 -34.81 -11.88
C LEU A 240 -18.55 -36.27 -12.27
N ARG A 241 -19.69 -36.57 -12.92
CA ARG A 241 -20.07 -37.96 -13.29
C ARG A 241 -19.01 -38.69 -14.14
N PRO A 242 -18.39 -38.09 -15.18
CA PRO A 242 -17.35 -38.77 -15.96
C PRO A 242 -16.09 -39.07 -15.12
N ALA A 243 -15.77 -38.21 -14.14
CA ALA A 243 -14.65 -38.42 -13.22
C ALA A 243 -14.92 -39.54 -12.21
N TRP A 244 -16.16 -39.69 -11.74
CA TRP A 244 -16.56 -40.80 -10.86
C TRP A 244 -16.52 -42.15 -11.58
N VAL A 245 -16.99 -42.22 -12.84
CA VAL A 245 -16.88 -43.45 -13.66
C VAL A 245 -15.41 -43.85 -13.84
N LEU A 246 -14.52 -42.88 -14.05
CA LEU A 246 -13.08 -43.11 -14.11
C LEU A 246 -12.50 -43.59 -12.76
N ASP A 247 -12.91 -43.00 -11.63
CA ASP A 247 -12.46 -43.41 -10.29
C ASP A 247 -12.90 -44.84 -9.93
N ARG A 248 -14.14 -45.23 -10.24
CA ARG A 248 -14.60 -46.62 -10.07
C ARG A 248 -13.87 -47.58 -10.99
N ALA A 249 -13.63 -47.23 -12.26
CA ALA A 249 -12.89 -48.09 -13.17
C ALA A 249 -11.41 -48.28 -12.75
N LEU A 250 -10.77 -47.26 -12.18
CA LEU A 250 -9.43 -47.36 -11.58
C LEU A 250 -9.42 -48.18 -10.27
N TRP A 251 -10.53 -48.19 -9.51
CA TRP A 251 -10.70 -49.09 -8.36
C TRP A 251 -10.87 -50.55 -8.80
N HIS A 252 -11.66 -50.83 -9.84
CA HIS A 252 -11.76 -52.18 -10.40
C HIS A 252 -10.40 -52.66 -10.89
N LEU A 253 -9.71 -51.88 -11.73
CA LEU A 253 -8.32 -52.16 -12.15
C LEU A 253 -7.37 -52.42 -10.96
N THR A 254 -7.50 -51.65 -9.88
CA THR A 254 -6.73 -51.88 -8.63
C THR A 254 -6.98 -53.26 -8.06
N THR A 255 -8.24 -53.70 -7.97
CA THR A 255 -8.57 -55.05 -7.48
C THR A 255 -8.05 -56.14 -8.42
N GLU A 256 -8.11 -55.94 -9.73
CA GLU A 256 -7.64 -56.89 -10.74
C GLU A 256 -6.11 -57.05 -10.74
N VAL A 257 -5.37 -55.96 -10.52
CA VAL A 257 -3.92 -55.97 -10.33
C VAL A 257 -3.53 -56.64 -9.00
N ALA A 258 -4.25 -56.35 -7.91
CA ALA A 258 -4.03 -56.98 -6.60
C ALA A 258 -4.33 -58.50 -6.61
N GLU A 259 -5.33 -58.94 -7.37
CA GLU A 259 -5.64 -60.35 -7.63
C GLU A 259 -4.67 -61.01 -8.64
N GLY A 260 -3.80 -60.22 -9.27
CA GLY A 260 -2.79 -60.70 -10.21
C GLY A 260 -3.30 -61.03 -11.62
N ARG A 261 -4.54 -60.64 -11.97
CA ARG A 261 -5.16 -60.93 -13.29
C ARG A 261 -4.31 -60.44 -14.48
N TYR A 262 -3.55 -59.36 -14.26
CA TYR A 262 -2.72 -58.71 -15.28
C TYR A 262 -1.24 -59.16 -15.30
N LYS A 263 -0.85 -60.11 -14.46
CA LYS A 263 0.55 -60.57 -14.32
C LYS A 263 1.16 -61.05 -15.64
N ASP A 264 0.40 -61.83 -16.41
CA ASP A 264 0.86 -62.39 -17.69
C ASP A 264 0.95 -61.33 -18.82
N ARG A 265 0.41 -60.12 -18.60
CA ARG A 265 0.57 -58.94 -19.47
C ARG A 265 1.65 -57.98 -18.99
N GLY A 266 2.47 -58.37 -18.00
CA GLY A 266 3.58 -57.58 -17.49
C GLY A 266 3.19 -56.54 -16.44
N LEU A 267 2.02 -56.67 -15.80
CA LEU A 267 1.60 -55.84 -14.67
C LEU A 267 1.34 -56.72 -13.43
N PRO A 268 2.38 -57.02 -12.63
CA PRO A 268 2.23 -57.65 -11.32
C PRO A 268 1.65 -56.68 -10.28
N ALA A 269 1.22 -57.21 -9.13
CA ALA A 269 0.79 -56.40 -8.00
C ALA A 269 1.93 -55.58 -7.36
N ASP A 270 3.18 -56.06 -7.47
CA ASP A 270 4.36 -55.40 -6.91
C ASP A 270 5.08 -54.60 -8.01
N ILE A 271 5.06 -53.28 -7.92
CA ILE A 271 5.46 -52.38 -9.01
C ILE A 271 6.88 -51.85 -8.74
N THR A 272 7.86 -52.49 -9.37
CA THR A 272 9.31 -52.24 -9.17
C THR A 272 10.02 -51.49 -10.31
N ASP A 273 9.45 -51.48 -11.53
CA ASP A 273 10.18 -51.10 -12.75
C ASP A 273 9.33 -50.27 -13.73
N GLU A 274 10.00 -49.48 -14.59
CA GLU A 274 9.37 -48.64 -15.63
C GLU A 274 8.59 -49.45 -16.69
N SER A 275 8.96 -50.73 -16.88
CA SER A 275 8.20 -51.66 -17.72
C SER A 275 6.77 -51.85 -17.22
N HIS A 276 6.56 -51.92 -15.89
CA HIS A 276 5.25 -52.06 -15.29
C HIS A 276 4.42 -50.78 -15.45
N LEU A 277 5.05 -49.59 -15.41
CA LEU A 277 4.39 -48.31 -15.69
C LEU A 277 3.84 -48.25 -17.12
N ASN A 278 4.62 -48.74 -18.09
CA ASN A 278 4.16 -48.86 -19.48
C ASN A 278 3.07 -49.93 -19.64
N ALA A 279 3.09 -51.01 -18.84
CA ALA A 279 2.00 -51.98 -18.80
C ALA A 279 0.69 -51.37 -18.24
N ILE A 280 0.74 -50.49 -17.22
CA ILE A 280 -0.43 -49.73 -16.73
C ILE A 280 -1.04 -48.89 -17.87
N ARG A 281 -0.20 -48.16 -18.61
CA ARG A 281 -0.66 -47.37 -19.78
C ARG A 281 -1.32 -48.26 -20.84
N GLY A 282 -0.73 -49.42 -21.14
CA GLY A 282 -1.27 -50.39 -22.09
C GLY A 282 -2.62 -50.96 -21.67
N VAL A 283 -2.75 -51.41 -20.41
CA VAL A 283 -4.00 -51.95 -19.85
C VAL A 283 -5.09 -50.87 -19.81
N PHE A 284 -4.77 -49.63 -19.42
CA PHE A 284 -5.77 -48.56 -19.41
C PHE A 284 -6.40 -48.32 -20.79
N TRP A 285 -5.57 -48.21 -21.84
CA TRP A 285 -6.08 -47.94 -23.19
C TRP A 285 -6.73 -49.14 -23.87
N GLN A 286 -6.31 -50.37 -23.56
CA GLN A 286 -6.83 -51.60 -24.18
C GLN A 286 -8.09 -52.13 -23.47
N ASP A 287 -8.17 -52.00 -22.15
CA ASP A 287 -9.21 -52.65 -21.34
C ASP A 287 -10.17 -51.62 -20.73
N VAL A 288 -9.65 -50.57 -20.09
CA VAL A 288 -10.45 -49.64 -19.29
C VAL A 288 -11.17 -48.60 -20.17
N ALA A 289 -10.43 -47.84 -20.98
CA ALA A 289 -10.97 -46.75 -21.79
C ALA A 289 -12.10 -47.17 -22.76
N PRO A 290 -12.09 -48.35 -23.39
CA PRO A 290 -13.19 -48.82 -24.24
C PRO A 290 -14.47 -49.20 -23.48
N GLN A 291 -14.38 -49.56 -22.20
CA GLN A 291 -15.55 -49.88 -21.35
C GLN A 291 -16.27 -48.60 -20.91
N ILE A 292 -15.53 -47.63 -20.35
CA ILE A 292 -16.10 -46.43 -19.73
C ILE A 292 -16.58 -45.35 -20.71
N LYS A 293 -16.04 -45.34 -21.94
CA LYS A 293 -16.45 -44.47 -23.06
C LYS A 293 -16.70 -43.00 -22.71
N LEU A 294 -15.83 -42.38 -21.92
CA LEU A 294 -16.08 -41.06 -21.31
C LEU A 294 -16.48 -39.96 -22.31
N TRP A 295 -16.09 -40.05 -23.59
CA TRP A 295 -16.52 -39.11 -24.64
C TRP A 295 -18.04 -39.08 -24.85
N GLU A 296 -18.77 -40.17 -24.60
CA GLU A 296 -20.23 -40.25 -24.77
C GLU A 296 -20.98 -39.32 -23.78
N PHE A 297 -20.36 -38.92 -22.66
CA PHE A 297 -20.91 -37.92 -21.72
C PHE A 297 -20.89 -36.49 -22.28
N PHE A 298 -20.04 -36.21 -23.27
CA PHE A 298 -19.85 -34.88 -23.86
C PHE A 298 -20.40 -34.76 -25.29
N GLN A 299 -20.86 -35.86 -25.88
CA GLN A 299 -21.36 -35.92 -27.26
C GLN A 299 -22.89 -35.77 -27.35
N VAL A 300 -23.35 -35.15 -28.44
CA VAL A 300 -24.78 -35.07 -28.77
C VAL A 300 -25.23 -36.39 -29.40
N LYS A 301 -26.35 -36.95 -28.95
CA LYS A 301 -27.00 -38.13 -29.58
C LYS A 301 -27.58 -37.72 -30.95
N VAL A 302 -26.75 -37.81 -31.99
CA VAL A 302 -26.96 -37.21 -33.32
C VAL A 302 -28.33 -37.54 -33.90
N GLU A 303 -28.70 -38.82 -34.00
CA GLU A 303 -30.00 -39.21 -34.60
C GLU A 303 -31.20 -38.70 -33.81
N LEU A 304 -31.10 -38.56 -32.48
CA LEU A 304 -32.16 -37.99 -31.64
C LEU A 304 -32.30 -36.47 -31.92
N ALA A 305 -31.18 -35.75 -32.01
CA ALA A 305 -31.16 -34.32 -32.29
C ALA A 305 -31.63 -34.02 -33.73
N VAL A 306 -31.23 -34.84 -34.70
CA VAL A 306 -31.66 -34.73 -36.11
C VAL A 306 -33.14 -35.05 -36.26
N GLU A 307 -33.69 -36.05 -35.56
CA GLU A 307 -35.13 -36.31 -35.57
C GLU A 307 -35.94 -35.20 -34.89
N GLN A 308 -35.48 -34.68 -33.74
CA GLN A 308 -36.10 -33.52 -33.11
C GLN A 308 -36.10 -32.30 -34.05
N PHE A 309 -35.00 -32.05 -34.76
CA PHE A 309 -34.89 -30.99 -35.76
C PHE A 309 -35.84 -31.21 -36.95
N ARG A 310 -35.88 -32.43 -37.51
CA ARG A 310 -36.82 -32.85 -38.57
C ARG A 310 -38.27 -32.56 -38.17
N VAL A 311 -38.66 -32.95 -36.95
CA VAL A 311 -40.01 -32.70 -36.40
C VAL A 311 -40.31 -31.20 -36.22
N GLN A 312 -39.32 -30.38 -35.84
CA GLN A 312 -39.53 -28.92 -35.71
C GLN A 312 -39.59 -28.20 -37.07
N LEU A 313 -38.82 -28.65 -38.07
CA LEU A 313 -38.93 -28.16 -39.45
C LEU A 313 -40.32 -28.47 -40.04
N GLN A 314 -40.81 -29.70 -39.85
CA GLN A 314 -42.16 -30.11 -40.28
C GLN A 314 -43.29 -29.31 -39.60
N LYS A 315 -43.05 -28.78 -38.38
CA LYS A 315 -44.00 -27.90 -37.66
C LYS A 315 -43.96 -26.43 -38.12
N GLY A 316 -43.06 -26.06 -39.03
CA GLY A 316 -43.07 -24.75 -39.70
C GLY A 316 -42.61 -23.55 -38.86
N LEU A 317 -42.11 -23.74 -37.62
CA LEU A 317 -41.70 -22.64 -36.73
C LEU A 317 -40.57 -21.76 -37.29
N TRP A 318 -39.79 -22.27 -38.25
CA TRP A 318 -38.59 -21.63 -38.80
C TRP A 318 -38.77 -21.09 -40.23
N CYS A 319 -40.00 -20.98 -40.73
CA CYS A 319 -40.34 -20.55 -42.10
C CYS A 319 -40.16 -19.04 -42.38
N ARG A 320 -39.00 -18.46 -42.03
CA ARG A 320 -38.56 -17.11 -42.43
C ARG A 320 -37.25 -17.07 -43.23
N VAL A 321 -36.53 -18.20 -43.35
CA VAL A 321 -35.25 -18.28 -44.09
C VAL A 321 -35.34 -19.22 -45.31
N LEU A 322 -36.01 -20.37 -45.16
CA LEU A 322 -36.16 -21.37 -46.22
C LEU A 322 -37.18 -20.91 -47.27
N HIS A 323 -36.74 -20.78 -48.52
CA HIS A 323 -37.56 -20.27 -49.64
C HIS A 323 -38.51 -21.32 -50.27
N SER A 324 -38.43 -22.60 -49.90
CA SER A 324 -39.54 -23.54 -50.12
C SER A 324 -39.52 -24.74 -49.16
N SER A 325 -40.71 -25.12 -48.69
CA SER A 325 -40.96 -26.20 -47.74
C SER A 325 -41.04 -27.59 -48.41
N SER A 326 -40.07 -27.93 -49.27
CA SER A 326 -40.05 -29.24 -49.92
C SER A 326 -39.57 -30.34 -48.94
N PRO A 327 -40.09 -31.59 -49.02
CA PRO A 327 -39.57 -32.70 -48.22
C PRO A 327 -38.07 -32.97 -48.46
N HIS A 328 -37.58 -32.70 -49.68
CA HIS A 328 -36.17 -32.81 -50.04
C HIS A 328 -35.30 -31.83 -49.25
N HIS A 329 -35.69 -30.56 -49.17
CA HIS A 329 -34.95 -29.53 -48.42
C HIS A 329 -34.90 -29.83 -46.92
N ILE A 330 -35.97 -30.42 -46.35
CA ILE A 330 -35.98 -30.85 -44.94
C ILE A 330 -34.91 -31.93 -44.72
N GLU A 331 -34.86 -32.95 -45.58
CA GLU A 331 -33.89 -34.04 -45.43
C GLU A 331 -32.44 -33.59 -45.73
N GLU A 332 -32.25 -32.67 -46.68
CA GLU A 332 -30.96 -32.03 -46.97
C GLU A 332 -30.44 -31.21 -45.77
N CYS A 333 -31.30 -30.41 -45.14
CA CYS A 333 -30.97 -29.71 -43.90
C CYS A 333 -30.68 -30.67 -42.73
N CYS A 334 -31.40 -31.80 -42.64
CA CYS A 334 -31.12 -32.85 -41.67
C CYS A 334 -29.78 -33.56 -41.95
N GLY A 335 -29.40 -33.69 -43.22
CA GLY A 335 -28.09 -34.19 -43.66
C GLY A 335 -26.94 -33.28 -43.22
N TRP A 336 -27.05 -31.97 -43.49
CA TRP A 336 -26.04 -30.99 -43.04
C TRP A 336 -25.94 -30.91 -41.51
N LEU A 337 -27.06 -30.95 -40.79
CA LEU A 337 -27.04 -31.00 -39.33
C LEU A 337 -26.38 -32.28 -38.80
N ARG A 338 -26.72 -33.45 -39.37
CA ARG A 338 -26.07 -34.73 -39.04
C ARG A 338 -24.56 -34.66 -39.25
N GLN A 339 -24.12 -34.11 -40.38
CA GLN A 339 -22.69 -33.95 -40.66
C GLN A 339 -22.02 -33.04 -39.62
N ARG A 340 -22.54 -31.83 -39.37
CA ARG A 340 -21.89 -30.90 -38.44
C ARG A 340 -21.94 -31.39 -36.98
N LEU A 341 -22.98 -32.14 -36.58
CA LEU A 341 -23.02 -32.79 -35.27
C LEU A 341 -22.01 -33.94 -35.15
N ASN A 342 -21.74 -34.70 -36.21
CA ASN A 342 -20.66 -35.68 -36.23
C ASN A 342 -19.29 -34.99 -36.11
N GLU A 343 -19.04 -33.95 -36.88
CA GLU A 343 -17.79 -33.16 -36.81
C GLU A 343 -17.55 -32.61 -35.39
N LEU A 344 -18.56 -31.96 -34.79
CA LEU A 344 -18.49 -31.47 -33.41
C LEU A 344 -18.30 -32.59 -32.37
N ASN A 345 -18.90 -33.76 -32.59
CA ASN A 345 -18.72 -34.91 -31.71
C ASN A 345 -17.30 -35.49 -31.81
N ASP A 346 -16.68 -35.51 -33.00
CA ASP A 346 -15.29 -35.95 -33.19
C ASP A 346 -14.28 -34.91 -32.67
N GLU A 347 -14.54 -33.61 -32.85
CA GLU A 347 -13.82 -32.50 -32.19
C GLU A 347 -13.82 -32.70 -30.66
N GLN A 348 -14.99 -32.92 -30.05
CA GLN A 348 -15.13 -33.13 -28.61
C GLN A 348 -14.52 -34.45 -28.13
N LYS A 349 -14.56 -35.52 -28.94
CA LYS A 349 -13.91 -36.80 -28.63
C LYS A 349 -12.39 -36.66 -28.55
N HIS A 350 -11.79 -35.84 -29.41
CA HIS A 350 -10.36 -35.54 -29.35
C HIS A 350 -10.00 -34.78 -28.07
N ILE A 351 -10.80 -33.80 -27.64
CA ILE A 351 -10.62 -33.08 -26.38
C ILE A 351 -10.69 -34.04 -25.18
N VAL A 352 -11.68 -34.92 -25.13
CA VAL A 352 -11.81 -35.92 -24.04
C VAL A 352 -10.65 -36.91 -24.05
N HIS A 353 -10.13 -37.32 -25.21
CA HIS A 353 -8.94 -38.16 -25.30
C HIS A 353 -7.71 -37.49 -24.65
N GLN A 354 -7.49 -36.20 -24.89
CA GLN A 354 -6.40 -35.44 -24.23
C GLN A 354 -6.57 -35.42 -22.70
N HIS A 355 -7.81 -35.36 -22.20
CA HIS A 355 -8.08 -35.38 -20.76
C HIS A 355 -7.87 -36.77 -20.16
N GLN A 356 -8.19 -37.84 -20.90
CA GLN A 356 -7.88 -39.22 -20.52
C GLN A 356 -6.36 -39.49 -20.54
N GLU A 357 -5.63 -38.93 -21.50
CA GLU A 357 -4.17 -39.03 -21.56
C GLU A 357 -3.49 -38.34 -20.37
N GLN A 358 -3.97 -37.15 -19.98
CA GLN A 358 -3.51 -36.49 -18.76
C GLN A 358 -3.86 -37.29 -17.49
N ALA A 359 -5.06 -37.88 -17.42
CA ALA A 359 -5.42 -38.77 -16.31
C ALA A 359 -4.48 -39.97 -16.17
N VAL A 360 -4.08 -40.59 -17.29
CA VAL A 360 -3.08 -41.68 -17.29
C VAL A 360 -1.70 -41.16 -16.86
N ASN A 361 -1.30 -39.97 -17.28
CA ASN A 361 -0.03 -39.35 -16.85
C ASN A 361 0.00 -39.13 -15.33
N CYS A 362 -1.05 -38.53 -14.76
CA CYS A 362 -1.14 -38.28 -13.33
C CYS A 362 -1.27 -39.58 -12.51
N VAL A 363 -1.99 -40.58 -13.00
CA VAL A 363 -2.04 -41.92 -12.37
C VAL A 363 -0.66 -42.58 -12.36
N VAL A 364 0.09 -42.54 -13.46
CA VAL A 364 1.46 -43.10 -13.52
C VAL A 364 2.42 -42.31 -12.63
N GLY A 365 2.34 -40.98 -12.61
CA GLY A 365 3.17 -40.13 -11.74
C GLY A 365 2.93 -40.40 -10.25
N ASN A 366 1.67 -40.61 -9.85
CA ASN A 366 1.33 -40.99 -8.49
C ASN A 366 1.86 -42.39 -8.12
N VAL A 367 1.73 -43.38 -9.02
CA VAL A 367 2.33 -44.71 -8.84
C VAL A 367 3.86 -44.65 -8.69
N VAL A 368 4.54 -43.80 -9.47
CA VAL A 368 5.99 -43.54 -9.33
C VAL A 368 6.30 -43.01 -7.94
N TYR A 369 5.58 -41.97 -7.47
CA TYR A 369 5.80 -41.40 -6.15
C TYR A 369 5.52 -42.39 -5.01
N GLU A 370 4.37 -43.07 -5.02
CA GLU A 370 3.94 -43.97 -3.94
C GLU A 370 4.85 -45.20 -3.76
N ARG A 371 5.56 -45.65 -4.81
CA ARG A 371 6.24 -46.96 -4.84
C ARG A 371 7.69 -46.96 -5.31
N LEU A 372 8.06 -46.11 -6.27
CA LEU A 372 9.38 -46.13 -6.91
C LEU A 372 10.31 -45.01 -6.41
N ALA A 373 9.79 -43.84 -6.11
CA ALA A 373 10.58 -42.68 -5.70
C ALA A 373 11.29 -42.92 -4.36
N ASP A 374 12.57 -42.52 -4.26
CA ASP A 374 13.35 -42.74 -3.04
C ASP A 374 12.86 -41.92 -1.84
N HIS A 375 12.34 -40.72 -2.09
CA HIS A 375 11.64 -39.85 -1.13
C HIS A 375 10.15 -40.19 -0.98
N GLY A 376 9.65 -41.23 -1.67
CA GLY A 376 8.25 -41.64 -1.65
C GLY A 376 7.90 -42.52 -0.43
N PRO A 377 6.61 -42.69 -0.11
CA PRO A 377 6.15 -43.50 1.03
C PRO A 377 6.35 -45.02 0.87
N LYS A 378 6.81 -45.49 -0.30
CA LYS A 378 7.16 -46.89 -0.63
C LYS A 378 6.13 -47.91 -0.11
N LEU A 379 4.87 -47.73 -0.50
CA LEU A 379 3.70 -48.46 0.00
C LEU A 379 3.66 -49.96 -0.36
N GLY A 380 4.61 -50.45 -1.16
CA GLY A 380 4.69 -51.85 -1.58
C GLY A 380 3.56 -52.28 -2.53
N PRO A 381 3.18 -53.57 -2.52
CA PRO A 381 2.29 -54.13 -3.53
C PRO A 381 0.86 -53.59 -3.45
N VAL A 382 0.28 -53.40 -4.64
CA VAL A 382 -1.10 -52.96 -4.85
C VAL A 382 -2.08 -53.90 -4.14
N SER A 383 -2.95 -53.33 -3.33
CA SER A 383 -3.93 -54.06 -2.51
C SER A 383 -5.17 -53.21 -2.24
N ARG A 384 -6.23 -53.81 -1.70
CA ARG A 384 -7.43 -53.07 -1.25
C ARG A 384 -7.14 -52.01 -0.15
N ARG A 385 -6.01 -52.11 0.56
CA ARG A 385 -5.55 -51.13 1.56
C ARG A 385 -4.61 -50.07 0.97
N HIS A 386 -3.76 -50.47 0.03
CA HIS A 386 -2.83 -49.61 -0.69
C HIS A 386 -3.14 -49.68 -2.19
N PRO A 387 -4.20 -48.97 -2.65
CA PRO A 387 -4.70 -49.06 -4.02
C PRO A 387 -3.68 -48.54 -5.03
N LEU A 388 -3.89 -48.79 -6.33
CA LEU A 388 -2.98 -48.30 -7.37
C LEU A 388 -2.88 -46.77 -7.35
N VAL A 389 -3.98 -46.10 -7.03
CA VAL A 389 -4.11 -44.66 -6.80
C VAL A 389 -5.23 -44.40 -5.80
N THR A 390 -5.14 -43.30 -5.05
CA THR A 390 -6.17 -42.86 -4.11
C THR A 390 -7.52 -42.61 -4.79
N ARG A 391 -8.63 -42.99 -4.12
CA ARG A 391 -10.01 -42.76 -4.58
C ARG A 391 -10.39 -41.29 -4.45
N TYR A 392 -11.08 -40.75 -5.45
CA TYR A 392 -11.53 -39.35 -5.49
C TYR A 392 -12.96 -39.16 -4.96
N PHE A 393 -13.72 -40.25 -4.78
CA PHE A 393 -15.10 -40.17 -4.29
C PHE A 393 -15.39 -41.18 -3.17
N THR A 394 -16.36 -40.85 -2.31
CA THR A 394 -16.95 -41.81 -1.37
C THR A 394 -17.77 -42.86 -2.14
N TYR A 395 -17.68 -44.11 -1.69
CA TYR A 395 -18.51 -45.20 -2.18
C TYR A 395 -19.01 -46.02 -0.97
N PRO A 396 -20.26 -45.80 -0.50
CA PRO A 396 -20.77 -46.35 0.76
C PRO A 396 -21.54 -47.67 0.60
N TYR A 397 -21.41 -48.33 -0.56
CA TYR A 397 -22.10 -49.59 -0.87
C TYR A 397 -21.10 -50.74 -0.98
N GLU A 398 -21.59 -51.97 -1.13
CA GLU A 398 -20.75 -53.13 -1.44
C GLU A 398 -20.17 -53.00 -2.87
N ASP A 399 -18.95 -53.51 -3.10
CA ASP A 399 -18.36 -53.54 -4.45
C ASP A 399 -19.23 -54.43 -5.35
N MET A 400 -19.64 -53.90 -6.51
CA MET A 400 -20.41 -54.62 -7.54
C MET A 400 -19.60 -54.64 -8.84
N THR A 401 -20.12 -55.21 -9.93
CA THR A 401 -19.45 -55.03 -11.24
C THR A 401 -19.57 -53.57 -11.71
N LEU A 402 -18.61 -53.10 -12.52
CA LEU A 402 -18.65 -51.73 -13.07
C LEU A 402 -19.95 -51.45 -13.84
N GLU A 403 -20.52 -52.46 -14.51
CA GLU A 403 -21.80 -52.36 -15.24
C GLU A 403 -23.02 -52.19 -14.31
N GLU A 404 -22.99 -52.78 -13.11
CA GLU A 404 -24.00 -52.58 -12.07
C GLU A 404 -23.82 -51.23 -11.37
N GLU A 405 -22.58 -50.82 -11.11
CA GLU A 405 -22.27 -49.53 -10.50
C GLU A 405 -22.65 -48.35 -11.42
N MET A 406 -22.49 -48.48 -12.74
CA MET A 406 -22.95 -47.49 -13.71
C MET A 406 -24.48 -47.30 -13.69
N GLN A 407 -25.27 -48.32 -13.33
CA GLN A 407 -26.74 -48.20 -13.18
C GLN A 407 -27.15 -47.41 -11.92
N LEU A 408 -26.21 -47.09 -11.02
CA LEU A 408 -26.46 -46.19 -9.88
C LEU A 408 -26.50 -44.72 -10.32
N LEU A 409 -26.01 -44.37 -11.50
CA LEU A 409 -26.09 -43.02 -12.09
C LEU A 409 -27.51 -42.66 -12.56
N ASP A 410 -28.40 -43.64 -12.71
CA ASP A 410 -29.83 -43.43 -12.99
C ASP A 410 -30.67 -43.35 -11.70
N GLN A 411 -30.05 -43.43 -10.51
CA GLN A 411 -30.71 -43.47 -9.21
C GLN A 411 -30.35 -42.23 -8.35
N PRO A 412 -31.20 -41.19 -8.30
CA PRO A 412 -30.92 -39.95 -7.54
C PRO A 412 -30.57 -40.18 -6.07
N ASP A 413 -31.33 -41.06 -5.40
CA ASP A 413 -31.15 -41.42 -3.98
C ASP A 413 -29.79 -42.08 -3.69
N LYS A 414 -29.15 -42.65 -4.73
CA LYS A 414 -27.80 -43.24 -4.65
C LYS A 414 -26.72 -42.23 -4.98
N MET A 415 -26.92 -41.44 -6.05
CA MET A 415 -25.97 -40.43 -6.55
C MET A 415 -25.57 -39.38 -5.52
N GLN A 416 -26.48 -39.01 -4.61
CA GLN A 416 -26.20 -38.00 -3.58
C GLN A 416 -25.08 -38.42 -2.61
N HIS A 417 -24.91 -39.73 -2.35
CA HIS A 417 -23.90 -40.24 -1.41
C HIS A 417 -22.52 -40.54 -2.06
N PHE A 418 -22.35 -40.19 -3.34
CA PHE A 418 -21.06 -40.21 -4.04
C PHE A 418 -20.42 -38.82 -3.96
N LEU A 419 -19.79 -38.54 -2.82
CA LEU A 419 -19.23 -37.25 -2.43
C LEU A 419 -17.78 -37.14 -2.89
N ALA A 420 -17.39 -36.02 -3.48
CA ALA A 420 -16.01 -35.77 -3.90
C ALA A 420 -15.09 -35.49 -2.71
N HIS A 421 -13.90 -36.08 -2.71
CA HIS A 421 -12.85 -35.81 -1.73
C HIS A 421 -12.13 -34.49 -2.01
N ASN A 422 -11.65 -33.82 -0.96
CA ASN A 422 -10.82 -32.63 -1.08
C ASN A 422 -9.35 -33.00 -1.33
N GLY A 423 -8.52 -31.99 -1.52
CA GLY A 423 -7.09 -32.11 -1.77
C GLY A 423 -6.55 -30.75 -2.17
N TRP A 424 -5.38 -30.76 -2.81
CA TRP A 424 -4.77 -29.57 -3.41
C TRP A 424 -4.24 -29.90 -4.82
N VAL A 425 -3.91 -28.87 -5.59
CA VAL A 425 -3.46 -28.97 -7.00
C VAL A 425 -2.19 -28.13 -7.15
N MET A 426 -1.17 -28.64 -7.85
CA MET A 426 0.01 -27.83 -8.21
C MET A 426 -0.40 -26.70 -9.17
N ASP A 427 0.08 -25.48 -8.89
CA ASP A 427 0.00 -24.31 -9.77
C ASP A 427 -1.43 -23.92 -10.27
N ASP A 428 -2.49 -24.26 -9.53
CA ASP A 428 -3.88 -23.85 -9.83
C ASP A 428 -4.21 -22.47 -9.23
N ASP A 429 -5.26 -21.82 -9.75
CA ASP A 429 -5.70 -20.48 -9.34
C ASP A 429 -6.38 -20.51 -7.95
N PRO A 430 -5.81 -19.87 -6.89
CA PRO A 430 -6.40 -19.89 -5.54
C PRO A 430 -7.71 -19.10 -5.43
N LEU A 431 -8.08 -18.29 -6.44
CA LEU A 431 -9.41 -17.66 -6.50
C LEU A 431 -10.47 -18.62 -7.08
N ARG A 432 -10.07 -19.81 -7.53
CA ARG A 432 -10.92 -20.76 -8.27
C ARG A 432 -11.12 -22.07 -7.51
N ASN A 433 -12.38 -22.46 -7.36
CA ASN A 433 -12.72 -23.74 -6.78
C ASN A 433 -12.60 -24.88 -7.81
N PHE A 434 -11.58 -25.74 -7.67
CA PHE A 434 -11.32 -26.87 -8.57
C PHE A 434 -12.44 -27.94 -8.63
N ALA A 435 -13.47 -27.87 -7.79
CA ALA A 435 -14.66 -28.74 -7.87
C ALA A 435 -15.85 -28.14 -8.63
N GLU A 436 -15.80 -26.86 -9.01
CA GLU A 436 -16.91 -26.18 -9.68
C GLU A 436 -16.94 -26.40 -11.21
N PRO A 437 -18.10 -26.16 -11.87
CA PRO A 437 -18.24 -26.36 -13.31
C PRO A 437 -17.18 -25.64 -14.14
N GLY A 438 -16.66 -26.33 -15.17
CA GLY A 438 -15.56 -25.84 -16.00
C GLY A 438 -14.16 -26.20 -15.47
N SER A 439 -14.03 -26.67 -14.22
CA SER A 439 -12.86 -27.43 -13.81
C SER A 439 -12.88 -28.84 -14.42
N ASN A 440 -11.69 -29.37 -14.76
CA ASN A 440 -11.48 -30.74 -15.22
C ASN A 440 -10.56 -31.55 -14.28
N VAL A 441 -10.14 -30.98 -13.15
CA VAL A 441 -9.12 -31.54 -12.23
C VAL A 441 -9.45 -32.98 -11.80
N TYR A 442 -10.69 -33.25 -11.40
CA TYR A 442 -11.14 -34.60 -11.01
C TYR A 442 -11.11 -35.60 -12.18
N LEU A 443 -11.45 -35.15 -13.40
CA LEU A 443 -11.47 -35.99 -14.60
C LEU A 443 -10.07 -36.29 -15.12
N ARG A 444 -9.16 -35.33 -15.01
CA ARG A 444 -7.75 -35.44 -15.42
C ARG A 444 -6.82 -35.99 -14.33
N ARG A 445 -7.36 -36.35 -13.17
CA ARG A 445 -6.59 -36.87 -12.02
C ARG A 445 -5.47 -35.92 -11.54
N GLU A 446 -5.68 -34.62 -11.70
CA GLU A 446 -4.71 -33.56 -11.35
C GLU A 446 -4.68 -33.25 -9.83
N LEU A 447 -5.64 -33.79 -9.05
CA LEU A 447 -5.79 -33.55 -7.60
C LEU A 447 -4.86 -34.45 -6.76
N VAL A 448 -4.07 -33.84 -5.86
CA VAL A 448 -3.44 -34.53 -4.74
C VAL A 448 -4.50 -34.75 -3.65
N CYS A 449 -5.21 -35.86 -3.78
CA CYS A 449 -6.45 -36.17 -3.06
C CYS A 449 -6.20 -36.61 -1.60
N TRP A 450 -6.91 -35.99 -0.65
CA TRP A 450 -7.03 -36.43 0.73
C TRP A 450 -8.19 -37.44 0.83
N GLY A 451 -7.89 -38.72 0.58
CA GLY A 451 -8.88 -39.80 0.45
C GLY A 451 -9.68 -40.16 1.71
N ASP A 452 -9.47 -39.44 2.81
CA ASP A 452 -10.23 -39.52 4.06
C ASP A 452 -11.23 -38.36 4.24
N SER A 453 -11.23 -37.36 3.36
CA SER A 453 -11.83 -36.04 3.61
C SER A 453 -12.68 -35.54 2.44
N VAL A 454 -13.98 -35.36 2.66
CA VAL A 454 -14.98 -34.86 1.69
C VAL A 454 -14.93 -33.33 1.56
N LYS A 455 -14.96 -32.80 0.32
CA LYS A 455 -14.98 -31.35 0.04
C LYS A 455 -16.37 -30.76 0.24
N LEU A 456 -16.44 -29.64 0.95
CA LEU A 456 -17.69 -28.97 1.34
C LEU A 456 -18.17 -27.95 0.30
N ARG A 457 -19.48 -27.96 0.01
CA ARG A 457 -20.14 -27.22 -1.08
C ARG A 457 -21.05 -26.10 -0.54
N TYR A 458 -20.46 -24.96 -0.22
CA TYR A 458 -21.17 -23.78 0.29
C TYR A 458 -22.07 -23.09 -0.76
N GLY A 459 -21.73 -23.17 -2.05
CA GLY A 459 -22.37 -22.36 -3.09
C GLY A 459 -22.05 -20.87 -2.95
N ASN A 460 -22.90 -20.01 -3.51
CA ASN A 460 -22.73 -18.56 -3.54
C ASN A 460 -23.11 -17.88 -2.20
N GLY A 461 -23.90 -18.56 -1.37
CA GLY A 461 -24.38 -18.04 -0.09
C GLY A 461 -25.26 -19.04 0.66
N PRO A 462 -25.79 -18.68 1.84
CA PRO A 462 -26.53 -19.59 2.72
C PRO A 462 -27.69 -20.36 2.07
N GLU A 463 -28.40 -19.73 1.14
CA GLU A 463 -29.53 -20.33 0.41
C GLU A 463 -29.15 -21.61 -0.38
N ASP A 464 -27.90 -21.72 -0.86
CA ASP A 464 -27.44 -22.85 -1.67
C ASP A 464 -27.15 -24.12 -0.85
N CYS A 465 -26.95 -23.99 0.47
CA CYS A 465 -26.78 -25.11 1.41
C CYS A 465 -27.01 -24.70 2.89
N PRO A 466 -28.26 -24.45 3.32
CA PRO A 466 -28.52 -23.82 4.63
C PRO A 466 -27.96 -24.58 5.84
N TYR A 467 -27.97 -25.92 5.81
CA TYR A 467 -27.42 -26.75 6.89
C TYR A 467 -25.91 -26.52 7.07
N LEU A 468 -25.13 -26.61 5.98
CA LEU A 468 -23.68 -26.44 6.01
C LEU A 468 -23.27 -25.07 6.58
N TRP A 469 -23.98 -24.01 6.14
CA TRP A 469 -23.69 -22.66 6.60
C TRP A 469 -23.98 -22.48 8.10
N GLU A 470 -25.10 -23.00 8.62
CA GLU A 470 -25.43 -22.87 10.05
C GLU A 470 -24.57 -23.79 10.94
N HIS A 471 -24.21 -24.99 10.46
CA HIS A 471 -23.28 -25.92 11.13
C HIS A 471 -21.88 -25.30 11.26
N MET A 472 -21.33 -24.75 10.16
CA MET A 472 -20.01 -24.12 10.15
C MET A 472 -19.99 -22.78 10.88
N LYS A 473 -21.09 -22.02 10.85
CA LYS A 473 -21.30 -20.85 11.72
C LYS A 473 -21.26 -21.24 13.20
N THR A 474 -21.97 -22.30 13.60
CA THR A 474 -22.01 -22.78 15.00
C THR A 474 -20.62 -23.24 15.47
N TYR A 475 -19.89 -23.99 14.63
CA TYR A 475 -18.48 -24.33 14.85
C TYR A 475 -17.62 -23.08 15.08
N THR A 476 -17.77 -22.06 14.21
CA THR A 476 -17.04 -20.80 14.33
C THR A 476 -17.38 -20.03 15.60
N GLU A 477 -18.66 -20.00 16.01
CA GLU A 477 -19.11 -19.38 17.27
C GLU A 477 -18.53 -20.09 18.50
N ILE A 478 -18.47 -21.43 18.50
CA ILE A 478 -17.82 -22.22 19.57
C ILE A 478 -16.33 -21.88 19.64
N THR A 479 -15.62 -21.91 18.51
CA THR A 479 -14.18 -21.63 18.48
C THR A 479 -13.88 -20.20 18.94
N ALA A 480 -14.59 -19.20 18.43
CA ALA A 480 -14.38 -17.79 18.79
C ALA A 480 -14.83 -17.42 20.22
N LYS A 481 -15.63 -18.27 20.88
CA LYS A 481 -16.00 -18.15 22.30
C LYS A 481 -14.87 -18.62 23.24
N HIS A 482 -14.04 -19.56 22.80
CA HIS A 482 -13.06 -20.25 23.66
C HIS A 482 -11.59 -19.91 23.35
N PHE A 483 -11.29 -19.36 22.17
CA PHE A 483 -9.93 -19.01 21.75
C PHE A 483 -9.78 -17.52 21.41
N HIS A 484 -8.54 -17.02 21.51
CA HIS A 484 -8.19 -15.62 21.25
C HIS A 484 -8.07 -15.30 19.76
N GLY A 485 -8.04 -16.33 18.93
CA GLY A 485 -7.75 -16.26 17.52
C GLY A 485 -7.86 -17.60 16.84
N VAL A 486 -7.74 -17.58 15.52
CA VAL A 486 -7.84 -18.76 14.66
C VAL A 486 -6.70 -18.81 13.64
N ARG A 487 -6.23 -20.02 13.32
CA ARG A 487 -5.45 -20.30 12.12
C ARG A 487 -6.40 -20.73 11.00
N LEU A 488 -6.34 -20.06 9.85
CA LEU A 488 -7.03 -20.47 8.63
C LEU A 488 -6.17 -21.51 7.92
N ASP A 489 -6.52 -22.78 8.14
CA ASP A 489 -5.93 -23.92 7.45
C ASP A 489 -6.22 -23.87 5.95
N ASN A 490 -5.17 -23.99 5.13
CA ASN A 490 -5.23 -23.85 3.68
C ASN A 490 -6.16 -22.70 3.21
N CYS A 491 -5.85 -21.48 3.67
CA CYS A 491 -6.69 -20.31 3.42
C CYS A 491 -6.87 -20.03 1.92
N HIS A 492 -5.88 -20.39 1.11
CA HIS A 492 -5.89 -20.22 -0.34
C HIS A 492 -6.88 -21.14 -1.08
N SER A 493 -7.24 -22.32 -0.55
CA SER A 493 -8.33 -23.15 -1.10
C SER A 493 -9.72 -22.78 -0.56
N THR A 494 -9.81 -21.81 0.35
CA THR A 494 -11.05 -21.44 1.06
C THR A 494 -11.79 -20.35 0.29
N PRO A 495 -13.06 -20.57 -0.15
CA PRO A 495 -13.80 -19.54 -0.89
C PRO A 495 -13.94 -18.25 -0.08
N LEU A 496 -13.49 -17.13 -0.66
CA LEU A 496 -13.36 -15.84 0.04
C LEU A 496 -14.64 -15.41 0.77
N HIS A 497 -15.82 -15.56 0.16
CA HIS A 497 -17.10 -15.17 0.76
C HIS A 497 -17.53 -16.05 1.95
N VAL A 498 -17.06 -17.30 2.00
CA VAL A 498 -17.27 -18.21 3.13
C VAL A 498 -16.40 -17.77 4.30
N ALA A 499 -15.08 -17.65 4.08
CA ALA A 499 -14.15 -17.19 5.10
C ALA A 499 -14.51 -15.80 5.63
N GLU A 500 -14.91 -14.88 4.74
CA GLU A 500 -15.38 -13.53 5.07
C GLU A 500 -16.60 -13.52 6.01
N SER A 501 -17.58 -14.40 5.74
CA SER A 501 -18.77 -14.53 6.57
C SER A 501 -18.45 -15.17 7.94
N MET A 502 -17.71 -16.28 7.94
CA MET A 502 -17.34 -16.97 9.18
C MET A 502 -16.45 -16.10 10.08
N LEU A 503 -15.47 -15.38 9.53
CA LEU A 503 -14.69 -14.41 10.29
C LEU A 503 -15.53 -13.21 10.77
N GLY A 504 -16.57 -12.81 10.02
CA GLY A 504 -17.56 -11.83 10.47
C GLY A 504 -18.35 -12.30 11.70
N VAL A 505 -18.74 -13.58 11.73
CA VAL A 505 -19.34 -14.23 12.90
C VAL A 505 -18.34 -14.29 14.06
N ALA A 506 -17.12 -14.76 13.81
CA ALA A 506 -16.08 -14.90 14.81
C ALA A 506 -15.73 -13.56 15.49
N ARG A 507 -15.57 -12.48 14.70
CA ARG A 507 -15.37 -11.11 15.20
C ARG A 507 -16.60 -10.54 15.90
N GLY A 508 -17.80 -11.06 15.63
CA GLY A 508 -19.03 -10.76 16.35
C GLY A 508 -19.07 -11.35 17.77
N VAL A 509 -18.33 -12.45 18.01
CA VAL A 509 -18.14 -13.07 19.34
C VAL A 509 -16.90 -12.48 20.05
N CYS A 510 -15.77 -12.40 19.35
CA CYS A 510 -14.49 -11.89 19.84
C CYS A 510 -14.01 -10.72 18.98
N PRO A 511 -14.27 -9.45 19.35
CA PRO A 511 -13.90 -8.29 18.51
C PRO A 511 -12.39 -8.16 18.25
N ASN A 512 -11.54 -8.57 19.21
CA ASN A 512 -10.09 -8.59 19.08
C ASN A 512 -9.55 -9.96 18.59
N LEU A 513 -10.33 -10.70 17.80
CA LEU A 513 -9.88 -11.98 17.22
C LEU A 513 -8.57 -11.79 16.43
N TYR A 514 -7.54 -12.52 16.85
CA TYR A 514 -6.30 -12.68 16.09
C TYR A 514 -6.54 -13.67 14.95
N VAL A 515 -6.21 -13.29 13.71
CA VAL A 515 -6.41 -14.16 12.54
C VAL A 515 -5.07 -14.43 11.89
N VAL A 516 -4.64 -15.69 11.93
CA VAL A 516 -3.46 -16.20 11.25
C VAL A 516 -3.92 -16.96 10.01
N ALA A 517 -3.19 -16.87 8.89
CA ALA A 517 -3.52 -17.64 7.69
C ALA A 517 -2.31 -18.33 7.07
N GLU A 518 -2.52 -19.58 6.65
CA GLU A 518 -1.65 -20.29 5.72
C GLU A 518 -2.02 -19.89 4.29
N LEU A 519 -1.20 -19.03 3.68
CA LEU A 519 -1.51 -18.38 2.42
C LEU A 519 -0.27 -18.30 1.52
N PHE A 520 -0.36 -18.98 0.38
CA PHE A 520 0.71 -19.14 -0.60
C PHE A 520 0.16 -18.92 -2.03
N THR A 521 -0.30 -17.70 -2.34
CA THR A 521 -0.92 -17.42 -3.66
C THR A 521 0.08 -17.19 -4.80
N GLY A 522 1.39 -17.15 -4.50
CA GLY A 522 2.46 -16.84 -5.47
C GLY A 522 2.56 -15.36 -5.89
N SER A 523 1.62 -14.51 -5.51
CA SER A 523 1.59 -13.07 -5.82
C SER A 523 1.31 -12.25 -4.56
N GLU A 524 2.08 -11.20 -4.33
CA GLU A 524 1.88 -10.32 -3.17
C GLU A 524 0.58 -9.51 -3.31
N GLU A 525 0.16 -9.23 -4.56
CA GLU A 525 -1.12 -8.60 -4.89
C GLU A 525 -2.31 -9.51 -4.54
N LEU A 526 -2.21 -10.82 -4.82
CA LEU A 526 -3.22 -11.80 -4.44
C LEU A 526 -3.27 -12.02 -2.93
N ASP A 527 -2.12 -12.20 -2.26
CA ASP A 527 -2.05 -12.29 -0.80
C ASP A 527 -2.72 -11.07 -0.14
N ASN A 528 -2.46 -9.87 -0.65
CA ASN A 528 -3.09 -8.63 -0.17
C ASN A 528 -4.62 -8.60 -0.37
N ILE A 529 -5.19 -9.26 -1.39
CA ILE A 529 -6.66 -9.36 -1.57
C ILE A 529 -7.28 -10.22 -0.46
N PHE A 530 -6.66 -11.34 -0.09
CA PHE A 530 -7.12 -12.17 1.02
C PHE A 530 -6.98 -11.42 2.36
N VAL A 531 -5.79 -10.85 2.64
CA VAL A 531 -5.52 -10.10 3.87
C VAL A 531 -6.52 -8.96 4.06
N THR A 532 -6.71 -8.12 3.03
CA THR A 532 -7.62 -6.98 3.11
C THR A 532 -9.09 -7.38 3.20
N LYS A 533 -9.57 -8.39 2.45
CA LYS A 533 -10.98 -8.79 2.52
C LYS A 533 -11.34 -9.48 3.84
N LEU A 534 -10.50 -10.41 4.28
CA LEU A 534 -10.75 -11.25 5.45
C LEU A 534 -10.37 -10.55 6.77
N GLY A 535 -9.50 -9.54 6.70
CA GLY A 535 -8.90 -8.94 7.90
C GLY A 535 -8.00 -9.96 8.62
N ILE A 536 -7.11 -10.61 7.86
CA ILE A 536 -6.06 -11.46 8.42
C ILE A 536 -5.04 -10.55 9.12
N THR A 537 -4.66 -10.90 10.34
CA THR A 537 -3.67 -10.16 11.13
C THR A 537 -2.25 -10.66 10.88
N SER A 538 -2.05 -11.94 10.52
CA SER A 538 -0.72 -12.44 10.20
C SER A 538 -0.70 -13.55 9.16
N LEU A 539 0.28 -13.50 8.24
CA LEU A 539 0.53 -14.57 7.27
C LEU A 539 1.66 -15.49 7.75
N ILE A 540 1.45 -16.80 7.69
CA ILE A 540 2.50 -17.78 8.01
C ILE A 540 3.60 -17.71 6.95
N ARG A 541 4.85 -17.72 7.42
CA ARG A 541 6.08 -17.81 6.64
C ARG A 541 7.00 -18.83 7.32
N GLU A 542 7.76 -19.61 6.55
CA GLU A 542 8.48 -20.77 7.07
C GLU A 542 9.99 -20.62 6.85
N ALA A 543 10.81 -20.78 7.89
CA ALA A 543 12.27 -20.76 7.75
C ALA A 543 12.78 -21.97 6.94
N MET A 544 12.06 -23.10 7.01
CA MET A 544 12.35 -24.31 6.24
C MET A 544 12.21 -24.17 4.72
N SER A 545 11.59 -23.09 4.19
CA SER A 545 11.62 -22.82 2.76
C SER A 545 12.97 -22.31 2.25
N ALA A 546 13.89 -21.94 3.15
CA ALA A 546 15.28 -21.61 2.81
C ALA A 546 16.11 -22.89 2.56
N HIS A 547 16.76 -22.94 1.40
CA HIS A 547 17.63 -24.04 1.00
C HIS A 547 19.11 -23.85 1.43
N ASP A 548 19.50 -22.63 1.78
CA ASP A 548 20.79 -22.29 2.39
C ASP A 548 20.64 -21.14 3.41
N SER A 549 21.74 -20.81 4.10
CA SER A 549 21.77 -19.78 5.14
C SER A 549 21.49 -18.37 4.60
N HIS A 550 21.88 -18.09 3.35
CA HIS A 550 21.65 -16.82 2.68
C HIS A 550 20.16 -16.60 2.41
N GLU A 551 19.45 -17.61 1.95
CA GLU A 551 17.99 -17.52 1.77
C GLU A 551 17.26 -17.38 3.11
N GLU A 552 17.74 -17.99 4.20
CA GLU A 552 17.15 -17.80 5.54
C GLU A 552 17.36 -16.35 6.03
N GLY A 553 18.55 -15.80 5.82
CA GLY A 553 18.82 -14.37 6.02
C GLY A 553 17.96 -13.47 5.12
N ARG A 554 17.71 -13.85 3.86
CA ARG A 554 16.86 -13.12 2.92
C ARG A 554 15.38 -13.13 3.34
N LEU A 555 14.90 -14.20 3.98
CA LEU A 555 13.56 -14.24 4.58
C LEU A 555 13.46 -13.26 5.76
N VAL A 556 14.47 -13.21 6.63
CA VAL A 556 14.55 -12.19 7.71
C VAL A 556 14.61 -10.78 7.14
N TYR A 557 15.38 -10.53 6.09
CA TYR A 557 15.42 -9.20 5.45
C TYR A 557 14.06 -8.79 4.85
N ARG A 558 13.28 -9.73 4.30
CA ARG A 558 11.95 -9.42 3.71
C ARG A 558 10.84 -9.24 4.75
N TYR A 559 10.87 -10.01 5.83
CA TYR A 559 9.76 -10.07 6.81
C TYR A 559 10.12 -9.49 8.19
N GLY A 560 11.35 -9.02 8.39
CA GLY A 560 11.90 -8.63 9.69
C GLY A 560 11.85 -7.14 10.03
N GLY A 561 11.22 -6.28 9.23
CA GLY A 561 10.99 -4.87 9.56
C GLY A 561 11.53 -3.87 8.52
N GLU A 562 11.75 -2.63 8.96
CA GLU A 562 12.31 -1.56 8.10
C GLU A 562 13.84 -1.69 7.97
N PRO A 563 14.48 -1.23 6.87
CA PRO A 563 15.94 -1.18 6.80
C PRO A 563 16.56 -0.28 7.88
N VAL A 564 17.69 -0.70 8.47
CA VAL A 564 18.46 0.15 9.40
C VAL A 564 18.88 1.46 8.73
N GLY A 565 18.55 2.58 9.36
CA GLY A 565 18.80 3.92 8.83
C GLY A 565 17.76 4.41 7.82
N ALA A 566 16.59 3.75 7.73
CA ALA A 566 15.46 4.29 6.97
C ALA A 566 15.11 5.72 7.41
N PHE A 567 14.71 6.56 6.45
CA PHE A 567 14.48 8.00 6.68
C PHE A 567 13.43 8.25 7.76
N VAL A 568 13.77 9.08 8.75
CA VAL A 568 12.93 9.38 9.92
C VAL A 568 11.55 9.87 9.49
N GLN A 569 10.53 9.06 9.77
CA GLN A 569 9.14 9.37 9.46
C GLN A 569 8.59 10.45 10.39
N ALA A 570 7.96 11.48 9.82
CA ALA A 570 7.40 12.58 10.59
C ALA A 570 6.23 12.14 11.49
N SER A 571 5.98 12.91 12.56
CA SER A 571 4.90 12.65 13.54
C SER A 571 3.49 12.61 12.93
N LEU A 572 3.30 13.26 11.78
CA LEU A 572 2.10 13.20 10.95
C LEU A 572 2.35 12.17 9.84
N ARG A 573 1.98 10.91 10.08
CA ARG A 573 2.37 9.79 9.20
C ARG A 573 1.47 9.72 7.97
N PRO A 574 1.99 9.71 6.73
CA PRO A 574 1.21 9.32 5.57
C PRO A 574 0.87 7.82 5.67
N LEU A 575 -0.40 7.44 5.49
CA LEU A 575 -0.78 6.04 5.46
C LEU A 575 -0.39 5.43 4.11
N VAL A 576 0.62 4.57 4.10
CA VAL A 576 1.18 3.90 2.92
C VAL A 576 0.81 2.41 2.92
N PRO A 577 0.75 1.74 1.75
CA PRO A 577 0.68 0.29 1.69
C PRO A 577 1.91 -0.35 2.35
N SER A 578 1.70 -1.44 3.09
CA SER A 578 2.73 -2.23 3.74
C SER A 578 2.55 -3.71 3.38
N ILE A 579 3.62 -4.50 3.53
CA ILE A 579 3.51 -5.97 3.54
C ILE A 579 2.64 -6.35 4.76
N ALA A 580 1.84 -7.41 4.63
CA ALA A 580 1.10 -7.98 5.76
C ALA A 580 2.07 -8.49 6.84
N HIS A 581 1.76 -8.25 8.12
CA HIS A 581 2.57 -8.71 9.24
C HIS A 581 2.77 -10.24 9.18
N ALA A 582 4.00 -10.69 9.41
CA ALA A 582 4.37 -12.10 9.29
C ALA A 582 4.23 -12.85 10.62
N MET A 583 4.00 -14.16 10.53
CA MET A 583 4.29 -15.14 11.56
C MET A 583 5.36 -16.07 11.01
N PHE A 584 6.62 -15.80 11.36
CA PHE A 584 7.80 -16.49 10.83
C PHE A 584 8.16 -17.67 11.72
N LEU A 585 7.89 -18.90 11.25
CA LEU A 585 8.04 -20.12 12.01
C LEU A 585 9.36 -20.83 11.68
N ASP A 586 10.09 -21.26 12.71
CA ASP A 586 11.32 -22.06 12.56
C ASP A 586 11.03 -23.36 11.79
N VAL A 587 9.88 -23.97 12.11
CA VAL A 587 9.34 -25.18 11.46
C VAL A 587 7.83 -25.25 11.71
N THR A 588 7.06 -25.57 10.68
CA THR A 588 5.62 -25.87 10.78
C THR A 588 5.40 -27.37 10.97
N HIS A 589 4.17 -27.78 11.30
CA HIS A 589 3.86 -29.20 11.53
C HIS A 589 3.81 -30.04 10.25
N ASP A 590 3.69 -29.39 9.09
CA ASP A 590 3.72 -30.05 7.77
C ASP A 590 5.11 -30.06 7.12
N ASN A 591 6.07 -29.27 7.62
CA ASN A 591 7.45 -29.32 7.16
C ASN A 591 8.11 -30.67 7.43
N GLU A 592 9.02 -31.07 6.54
CA GLU A 592 9.94 -32.20 6.78
C GLU A 592 10.88 -31.92 7.96
N CYS A 593 11.43 -32.99 8.55
CA CYS A 593 12.27 -32.88 9.73
C CYS A 593 13.58 -32.09 9.46
N PRO A 594 13.84 -30.98 10.17
CA PRO A 594 15.03 -30.16 9.96
C PRO A 594 16.36 -30.93 10.19
N ILE A 595 16.37 -31.92 11.08
CA ILE A 595 17.53 -32.79 11.34
C ILE A 595 17.79 -33.76 10.16
N GLN A 596 16.75 -34.13 9.42
CA GLN A 596 16.86 -35.01 8.26
C GLN A 596 17.34 -34.27 7.02
N LEU A 597 16.82 -33.06 6.77
CA LEU A 597 17.27 -32.19 5.67
C LEU A 597 18.63 -31.54 5.96
N ARG A 598 18.76 -30.85 7.10
CA ARG A 598 19.91 -30.04 7.51
C ARG A 598 20.78 -30.79 8.55
N SER A 599 20.84 -30.32 9.80
CA SER A 599 21.65 -30.89 10.88
C SER A 599 21.04 -30.62 12.26
N ALA A 600 21.33 -31.49 13.24
CA ALA A 600 20.98 -31.27 14.65
C ALA A 600 21.62 -30.01 15.27
N LEU A 601 22.72 -29.53 14.68
CA LEU A 601 23.42 -28.33 15.12
C LEU A 601 22.78 -27.03 14.60
N ASP A 602 21.88 -27.12 13.62
CA ASP A 602 21.31 -25.96 12.90
C ASP A 602 20.12 -25.31 13.64
N SER A 603 19.38 -26.09 14.44
CA SER A 603 18.15 -25.63 15.08
C SER A 603 18.32 -24.44 16.04
N LEU A 604 19.51 -24.28 16.63
CA LEU A 604 19.84 -23.12 17.47
C LEU A 604 20.21 -21.86 16.66
N PRO A 605 21.18 -21.88 15.71
CA PRO A 605 21.50 -20.71 14.90
C PRO A 605 20.34 -20.25 14.00
N SER A 606 19.55 -21.15 13.42
CA SER A 606 18.33 -20.77 12.67
C SER A 606 17.25 -20.19 13.59
N SER A 607 17.06 -20.74 14.81
CA SER A 607 16.22 -20.08 15.82
C SER A 607 16.68 -18.66 16.13
N ALA A 608 17.98 -18.42 16.20
CA ALA A 608 18.54 -17.09 16.45
C ALA A 608 18.38 -16.14 15.25
N ILE A 609 18.40 -16.66 14.02
CA ILE A 609 18.09 -15.92 12.80
C ILE A 609 16.61 -15.50 12.79
N VAL A 610 15.69 -16.45 12.98
CA VAL A 610 14.24 -16.20 13.06
C VAL A 610 13.89 -15.20 14.16
N SER A 611 14.46 -15.35 15.36
CA SER A 611 14.19 -14.49 16.53
C SER A 611 14.64 -13.03 16.35
N MET A 612 15.48 -12.72 15.36
CA MET A 612 15.92 -11.36 15.08
C MET A 612 15.01 -10.59 14.12
N ALA A 613 14.01 -11.25 13.51
CA ALA A 613 12.97 -10.57 12.74
C ALA A 613 12.05 -9.72 13.64
N CYS A 614 11.65 -8.53 13.19
CA CYS A 614 10.56 -7.76 13.78
C CYS A 614 9.20 -8.15 13.17
N CYS A 615 8.71 -9.31 13.58
CA CYS A 615 7.37 -9.83 13.37
C CYS A 615 7.12 -10.99 14.36
N ALA A 616 5.92 -11.58 14.40
CA ALA A 616 5.67 -12.75 15.25
C ALA A 616 6.57 -13.94 14.85
N THR A 617 7.06 -14.70 15.83
CA THR A 617 7.94 -15.87 15.62
C THR A 617 7.39 -17.13 16.29
N GLY A 618 7.89 -18.33 15.94
CA GLY A 618 7.44 -19.56 16.63
C GLY A 618 7.98 -20.90 16.10
N SER A 619 7.70 -21.99 16.82
CA SER A 619 8.11 -23.36 16.45
C SER A 619 6.96 -24.38 16.51
N THR A 620 7.21 -25.59 16.03
CA THR A 620 6.34 -26.75 16.30
C THR A 620 6.96 -27.64 17.38
N ARG A 621 6.11 -28.10 18.31
CA ARG A 621 6.51 -28.92 19.47
C ARG A 621 7.26 -30.18 19.04
N GLY A 622 8.47 -30.37 19.55
CA GLY A 622 9.43 -31.39 19.12
C GLY A 622 10.67 -30.83 18.41
N TYR A 623 10.61 -29.60 17.89
CA TYR A 623 11.79 -28.89 17.35
C TYR A 623 12.79 -28.55 18.46
N ASP A 624 12.30 -27.92 19.53
CA ASP A 624 13.09 -27.53 20.71
C ASP A 624 13.79 -28.74 21.37
N GLU A 625 13.13 -29.91 21.32
CA GLU A 625 13.60 -31.19 21.82
C GLU A 625 14.60 -31.90 20.89
N LEU A 626 14.78 -31.44 19.65
CA LEU A 626 15.55 -32.11 18.59
C LEU A 626 15.02 -33.53 18.27
N VAL A 627 13.72 -33.64 17.95
CA VAL A 627 13.09 -34.90 17.49
C VAL A 627 13.54 -35.22 16.04
N PRO A 628 14.21 -36.35 15.78
CA PRO A 628 14.89 -36.61 14.49
C PRO A 628 13.98 -37.16 13.38
N HIS A 629 12.66 -36.95 13.47
CA HIS A 629 11.65 -37.38 12.49
C HIS A 629 10.46 -36.43 12.45
N GLN A 630 9.75 -36.38 11.32
CA GLN A 630 8.54 -35.56 11.19
C GLN A 630 7.41 -36.14 12.06
N ILE A 631 6.79 -35.29 12.88
CA ILE A 631 5.69 -35.69 13.76
C ILE A 631 4.38 -35.63 12.97
N SER A 632 4.03 -36.75 12.33
CA SER A 632 2.94 -36.80 11.35
C SER A 632 1.56 -36.55 11.97
N VAL A 633 0.88 -35.50 11.49
CA VAL A 633 -0.53 -35.15 11.83
C VAL A 633 -1.53 -36.30 11.66
N VAL A 634 -1.18 -37.30 10.83
CA VAL A 634 -1.97 -38.53 10.65
C VAL A 634 -1.42 -39.68 11.49
N LYS A 635 -0.14 -40.03 11.33
CA LYS A 635 0.40 -41.31 11.84
C LYS A 635 0.84 -41.30 13.30
N GLU A 636 1.05 -40.14 13.91
CA GLU A 636 1.52 -40.08 15.31
C GLU A 636 0.40 -40.33 16.31
N GLU A 637 0.68 -41.14 17.33
CA GLU A 637 -0.25 -41.44 18.45
C GLU A 637 0.48 -41.49 19.81
N ARG A 638 1.79 -41.20 19.84
CA ARG A 638 2.57 -41.06 21.08
C ARG A 638 2.31 -39.71 21.74
N LEU A 639 2.53 -39.66 23.05
CA LEU A 639 2.28 -38.47 23.84
C LEU A 639 3.51 -37.55 23.88
N TYR A 640 3.27 -36.24 23.93
CA TYR A 640 4.34 -35.30 24.29
C TYR A 640 4.83 -35.57 25.73
N PRO A 641 6.15 -35.49 25.98
CA PRO A 641 6.72 -35.51 27.32
C PRO A 641 6.14 -34.40 28.22
N LYS A 642 6.13 -34.64 29.54
CA LYS A 642 5.77 -33.63 30.55
C LYS A 642 6.97 -32.77 30.94
N TRP A 643 6.74 -31.56 31.42
CA TRP A 643 7.78 -30.74 32.05
C TRP A 643 8.20 -31.33 33.39
N ASN A 644 9.51 -31.45 33.62
CA ASN A 644 10.11 -31.66 34.92
C ASN A 644 11.46 -30.92 34.98
N PRO A 645 11.61 -29.87 35.82
CA PRO A 645 12.88 -29.13 35.91
C PRO A 645 14.03 -29.97 36.48
N ALA A 646 13.73 -31.14 37.07
CA ALA A 646 14.70 -32.12 37.55
C ALA A 646 14.74 -33.41 36.68
N ALA A 647 14.24 -33.35 35.43
CA ALA A 647 14.30 -34.47 34.49
C ALA A 647 15.74 -34.97 34.32
N ALA A 648 15.92 -36.29 34.43
CA ALA A 648 17.20 -36.91 34.10
C ALA A 648 17.43 -36.85 32.58
N PRO A 649 18.66 -36.59 32.07
CA PRO A 649 18.96 -36.59 30.64
C PRO A 649 18.70 -37.91 29.89
N SER A 650 18.35 -38.99 30.60
CA SER A 650 17.94 -40.29 30.04
C SER A 650 16.43 -40.56 30.14
N SER A 651 15.61 -39.55 30.46
CA SER A 651 14.14 -39.69 30.50
C SER A 651 13.53 -39.48 29.12
N THR A 652 12.63 -40.37 28.69
CA THR A 652 11.89 -40.25 27.42
C THR A 652 10.51 -39.64 27.58
N GLY A 653 9.93 -39.68 28.79
CA GLY A 653 8.59 -39.16 29.10
C GLY A 653 8.57 -37.80 29.82
N GLU A 654 9.74 -37.26 30.16
CA GLU A 654 9.90 -35.97 30.84
C GLU A 654 11.00 -35.14 30.16
N VAL A 655 10.81 -33.81 30.08
CA VAL A 655 11.78 -32.86 29.54
C VAL A 655 12.04 -31.71 30.52
N GLY A 656 13.23 -31.13 30.46
CA GLY A 656 13.65 -30.03 31.33
C GLY A 656 14.56 -29.04 30.62
N PRO A 657 15.11 -28.03 31.31
CA PRO A 657 15.88 -26.94 30.69
C PRO A 657 17.11 -27.39 29.88
N GLN A 658 17.64 -28.59 30.13
CA GLN A 658 18.82 -29.15 29.47
C GLN A 658 18.48 -30.06 28.27
N THR A 659 17.20 -30.29 27.97
CA THR A 659 16.79 -31.09 26.80
C THR A 659 16.95 -30.27 25.52
N GLY A 660 17.64 -30.82 24.52
CA GLY A 660 17.77 -30.23 23.20
C GLY A 660 18.29 -28.79 23.23
N ILE A 661 17.51 -27.87 22.67
CA ILE A 661 17.80 -26.43 22.62
C ILE A 661 16.91 -25.57 23.54
N ILE A 662 16.09 -26.17 24.43
CA ILE A 662 15.07 -25.48 25.25
C ILE A 662 15.61 -24.22 25.96
N ALA A 663 16.74 -24.31 26.68
CA ALA A 663 17.32 -23.15 27.35
C ALA A 663 17.78 -22.05 26.38
N GLY A 664 18.28 -22.42 25.20
CA GLY A 664 18.66 -21.48 24.14
C GLY A 664 17.44 -20.78 23.55
N LYS A 665 16.38 -21.54 23.27
CA LYS A 665 15.12 -21.00 22.76
C LYS A 665 14.44 -20.08 23.78
N ARG A 666 14.53 -20.38 25.08
CA ARG A 666 14.10 -19.48 26.17
C ARG A 666 14.82 -18.14 26.17
N ALA A 667 16.14 -18.12 25.98
CA ALA A 667 16.92 -16.88 25.92
C ALA A 667 16.55 -16.06 24.67
N LEU A 668 16.45 -16.72 23.51
CA LEU A 668 16.08 -16.09 22.24
C LEU A 668 14.65 -15.52 22.25
N ASN A 669 13.66 -16.29 22.73
CA ASN A 669 12.26 -15.87 22.82
C ASN A 669 12.09 -14.65 23.73
N LYS A 670 12.83 -14.58 24.86
CA LYS A 670 12.86 -13.39 25.73
C LYS A 670 13.47 -12.18 25.02
N LEU A 671 14.67 -12.34 24.45
CA LEU A 671 15.37 -11.26 23.75
C LEU A 671 14.51 -10.69 22.61
N HIS A 672 13.85 -11.56 21.84
CA HIS A 672 12.90 -11.16 20.80
C HIS A 672 11.74 -10.30 21.35
N GLN A 673 11.12 -10.73 22.45
CA GLN A 673 10.04 -10.00 23.14
C GLN A 673 10.52 -8.66 23.71
N GLU A 674 11.70 -8.61 24.31
CA GLU A 674 12.28 -7.38 24.88
C GLU A 674 12.63 -6.36 23.79
N LEU A 675 13.21 -6.81 22.66
CA LEU A 675 13.53 -5.96 21.51
C LEU A 675 12.27 -5.42 20.82
N ALA A 676 11.25 -6.27 20.65
CA ALA A 676 9.95 -5.85 20.11
C ALA A 676 9.26 -4.82 21.02
N ALA A 677 9.19 -5.07 22.33
CA ALA A 677 8.59 -4.16 23.31
C ALA A 677 9.33 -2.82 23.43
N GLN A 678 10.65 -2.80 23.21
CA GLN A 678 11.47 -1.58 23.18
C GLN A 678 11.50 -0.87 21.82
N GLY A 679 10.76 -1.35 20.82
CA GLY A 679 10.63 -0.69 19.52
C GLY A 679 11.84 -0.84 18.60
N PHE A 680 12.59 -1.94 18.70
CA PHE A 680 13.65 -2.28 17.74
C PHE A 680 13.02 -2.78 16.42
N VAL A 681 12.48 -1.84 15.63
CA VAL A 681 11.70 -2.10 14.40
C VAL A 681 12.51 -2.12 13.11
N GLN A 682 13.79 -1.76 13.17
CA GLN A 682 14.68 -1.78 12.00
C GLN A 682 15.58 -3.01 11.99
N VAL A 683 15.80 -3.63 10.82
CA VAL A 683 16.65 -4.80 10.60
C VAL A 683 17.62 -4.58 9.43
N TYR A 684 18.83 -5.12 9.58
CA TYR A 684 19.85 -5.24 8.54
C TYR A 684 20.45 -6.64 8.63
N VAL A 685 20.61 -7.29 7.48
CA VAL A 685 21.16 -8.65 7.37
C VAL A 685 22.40 -8.61 6.51
N ASP A 686 23.47 -9.28 6.96
CA ASP A 686 24.76 -9.36 6.32
C ASP A 686 25.22 -10.82 6.23
N GLN A 687 25.76 -11.23 5.08
CA GLN A 687 26.25 -12.58 4.85
C GLN A 687 27.78 -12.57 4.99
N VAL A 688 28.26 -12.91 6.19
CA VAL A 688 29.69 -12.82 6.55
C VAL A 688 30.51 -13.92 5.86
N ASP A 689 29.91 -15.11 5.70
CA ASP A 689 30.47 -16.28 5.00
C ASP A 689 29.31 -17.21 4.58
N ALA A 690 29.56 -18.25 3.78
CA ALA A 690 28.55 -19.17 3.27
C ALA A 690 27.69 -19.85 4.38
N ASP A 691 28.25 -20.02 5.58
CA ASP A 691 27.58 -20.59 6.75
C ASP A 691 27.26 -19.56 7.85
N ILE A 692 27.64 -18.28 7.69
CA ILE A 692 27.59 -17.27 8.77
C ILE A 692 26.75 -16.07 8.36
N VAL A 693 25.61 -15.91 9.03
CA VAL A 693 24.68 -14.79 8.87
C VAL A 693 24.78 -13.87 10.08
N ALA A 694 24.96 -12.57 9.86
CA ALA A 694 24.90 -11.56 10.90
C ALA A 694 23.65 -10.69 10.73
N ILE A 695 22.91 -10.44 11.81
CA ILE A 695 21.65 -9.69 11.79
C ILE A 695 21.71 -8.61 12.86
N THR A 696 21.54 -7.36 12.44
CA THR A 696 21.43 -6.19 13.30
C THR A 696 19.97 -5.77 13.42
N ARG A 697 19.42 -5.72 14.63
CA ARG A 697 18.12 -5.14 14.94
C ARG A 697 18.34 -3.80 15.66
N HIS A 698 17.71 -2.72 15.21
CA HIS A 698 17.97 -1.33 15.66
C HIS A 698 16.70 -0.63 16.15
N CYS A 699 16.81 0.16 17.22
CA CYS A 699 15.76 1.02 17.72
C CYS A 699 15.95 2.46 17.21
N PRO A 700 15.11 2.97 16.28
CA PRO A 700 15.29 4.31 15.69
C PRO A 700 14.98 5.47 16.65
N SER A 701 14.54 5.21 17.89
CA SER A 701 14.27 6.24 18.91
C SER A 701 15.34 6.33 20.01
N THR A 702 15.99 5.22 20.40
CA THR A 702 17.13 5.22 21.33
C THR A 702 18.49 5.19 20.63
N HIS A 703 18.49 4.85 19.33
CA HIS A 703 19.68 4.55 18.51
C HIS A 703 20.54 3.37 18.99
N GLN A 704 20.01 2.53 19.89
CA GLN A 704 20.67 1.27 20.27
C GLN A 704 20.48 0.20 19.19
N SER A 705 21.43 -0.74 19.12
CA SER A 705 21.42 -1.87 18.18
C SER A 705 21.81 -3.16 18.90
N VAL A 706 21.15 -4.26 18.57
CA VAL A 706 21.58 -5.61 18.92
C VAL A 706 22.04 -6.35 17.67
N VAL A 707 23.22 -6.97 17.72
CA VAL A 707 23.82 -7.72 16.61
C VAL A 707 23.96 -9.18 17.01
N THR A 708 23.28 -10.06 16.27
CA THR A 708 23.39 -11.51 16.39
C THR A 708 24.27 -12.03 15.27
N VAL A 709 25.19 -12.94 15.56
CA VAL A 709 26.05 -13.60 14.56
C VAL A 709 25.82 -15.11 14.66
N SER A 710 25.04 -15.65 13.73
CA SER A 710 24.67 -17.06 13.67
C SER A 710 25.57 -17.83 12.71
N ARG A 711 26.37 -18.74 13.25
CA ARG A 711 27.02 -19.79 12.46
C ARG A 711 26.06 -20.98 12.32
N THR A 712 25.48 -21.10 11.13
CA THR A 712 24.52 -22.14 10.74
C THR A 712 25.20 -23.49 10.47
N ALA A 713 24.40 -24.54 10.30
CA ALA A 713 24.81 -25.90 10.02
C ALA A 713 23.89 -26.60 9.00
N PHE A 714 23.54 -25.90 7.91
CA PHE A 714 22.69 -26.41 6.82
C PHE A 714 23.15 -27.75 6.24
N TRP A 715 24.46 -28.04 6.28
CA TRP A 715 25.05 -29.27 5.78
C TRP A 715 25.55 -30.15 6.93
N LYS A 716 25.53 -31.47 6.75
CA LYS A 716 25.97 -32.41 7.80
C LYS A 716 27.51 -32.34 7.93
N PRO A 717 28.08 -32.08 9.12
CA PRO A 717 29.54 -31.93 9.29
C PRO A 717 30.36 -33.18 8.93
N GLN A 718 29.73 -34.34 8.84
CA GLN A 718 30.34 -35.59 8.39
C GLN A 718 30.52 -35.66 6.85
N THR A 719 29.84 -34.79 6.10
CA THR A 719 29.82 -34.76 4.63
C THR A 719 30.23 -33.42 4.01
N HIS A 720 30.30 -32.35 4.80
CA HIS A 720 30.63 -31.00 4.34
C HIS A 720 31.79 -30.39 5.14
N GLN A 721 32.73 -29.74 4.43
CA GLN A 721 33.93 -29.14 5.03
C GLN A 721 33.75 -27.64 5.23
N TYR A 722 33.25 -27.28 6.41
CA TYR A 722 33.19 -25.91 6.94
C TYR A 722 34.57 -25.22 6.98
N ASP A 723 34.63 -23.92 6.68
CA ASP A 723 35.88 -23.16 6.86
C ASP A 723 36.20 -22.95 8.36
N SER A 724 37.50 -22.96 8.66
CA SER A 724 38.08 -22.70 9.98
C SER A 724 38.50 -21.23 10.18
N ASN A 725 38.62 -20.45 9.11
CA ASN A 725 39.23 -19.12 9.10
C ASN A 725 38.20 -18.01 8.79
N VAL A 726 37.32 -17.74 9.76
CA VAL A 726 36.29 -16.68 9.67
C VAL A 726 36.94 -15.30 9.62
N ALA A 727 36.48 -14.44 8.70
CA ALA A 727 36.95 -13.06 8.58
C ALA A 727 36.51 -12.19 9.78
N PRO A 728 37.32 -11.20 10.21
CA PRO A 728 36.95 -10.32 11.31
C PRO A 728 35.81 -9.36 10.91
N MET A 729 34.66 -9.48 11.57
CA MET A 729 33.53 -8.56 11.42
C MET A 729 33.79 -7.23 12.13
N PHE A 730 33.39 -6.11 11.53
CA PHE A 730 33.50 -4.77 12.11
C PHE A 730 32.09 -4.22 12.41
N ILE A 731 31.73 -4.17 13.70
CA ILE A 731 30.47 -3.58 14.16
C ILE A 731 30.69 -2.07 14.43
N PRO A 732 29.95 -1.15 13.77
CA PRO A 732 30.08 0.28 13.99
C PRO A 732 29.39 0.72 15.29
N GLY A 733 29.91 1.80 15.90
CA GLY A 733 29.36 2.37 17.14
C GLY A 733 30.07 1.86 18.40
N GLN A 734 29.30 1.69 19.48
CA GLN A 734 29.79 1.24 20.78
C GLN A 734 29.08 -0.04 21.20
N ILE A 735 29.86 -1.07 21.53
CA ILE A 735 29.34 -2.28 22.19
C ILE A 735 29.13 -1.93 23.67
N GLU A 736 27.90 -2.11 24.17
CA GLU A 736 27.53 -1.90 25.58
C GLU A 736 27.65 -3.20 26.40
N GLU A 737 27.19 -4.33 25.85
CA GLU A 737 27.45 -5.66 26.40
C GLU A 737 27.38 -6.77 25.31
N ILE A 738 27.83 -7.98 25.67
CA ILE A 738 27.44 -9.20 24.95
C ILE A 738 26.25 -9.79 25.70
N ILE A 739 25.07 -9.75 25.07
CA ILE A 739 23.80 -10.18 25.68
C ILE A 739 23.76 -11.69 25.88
N LEU A 740 24.12 -12.46 24.83
CA LEU A 740 23.98 -13.92 24.79
C LEU A 740 25.15 -14.55 24.00
N GLU A 741 25.77 -15.58 24.57
CA GLU A 741 26.70 -16.49 23.90
C GLU A 741 26.18 -17.92 24.08
N ALA A 742 25.73 -18.58 23.01
CA ALA A 742 25.15 -19.92 23.07
C ALA A 742 25.74 -20.86 22.00
N ARG A 743 25.88 -22.15 22.34
CA ARG A 743 26.34 -23.19 21.39
C ARG A 743 25.73 -24.56 21.66
N THR A 744 25.31 -25.26 20.61
CA THR A 744 24.94 -26.68 20.66
C THR A 744 26.21 -27.54 20.74
N VAL A 745 26.23 -28.53 21.63
CA VAL A 745 27.37 -29.42 21.89
C VAL A 745 26.92 -30.87 22.03
N GLU A 746 27.63 -31.76 21.33
CA GLU A 746 27.46 -33.20 21.38
C GLU A 746 28.09 -33.80 22.66
N ARG A 747 27.43 -34.79 23.24
CA ARG A 747 27.77 -35.44 24.51
C ARG A 747 27.66 -36.97 24.35
N ASN A 748 28.46 -37.71 25.13
CA ASN A 748 28.45 -39.18 25.14
C ASN A 748 27.20 -39.75 25.86
N ALA A 749 26.01 -39.59 25.27
CA ALA A 749 24.73 -40.14 25.79
C ALA A 749 24.36 -41.51 25.20
N GLY A 750 24.98 -41.90 24.08
CA GLY A 750 24.54 -43.01 23.22
C GLY A 750 23.70 -42.50 22.05
N THR A 751 23.51 -43.33 21.02
CA THR A 751 22.72 -42.97 19.84
C THR A 751 21.23 -42.96 20.12
N TYR A 752 20.51 -41.99 19.54
CA TYR A 752 19.06 -41.90 19.56
C TYR A 752 18.35 -43.26 19.34
N LYS A 753 17.31 -43.47 20.14
CA LYS A 753 16.36 -44.57 19.99
C LYS A 753 14.95 -44.03 20.21
N GLU A 754 14.04 -44.48 19.37
CA GLU A 754 12.62 -44.16 19.45
C GLU A 754 11.93 -44.83 20.65
N ASP A 755 11.18 -44.06 21.44
CA ASP A 755 10.29 -44.52 22.49
C ASP A 755 8.90 -44.88 21.92
N ALA A 756 8.30 -45.96 22.45
CA ALA A 756 7.04 -46.52 21.97
C ALA A 756 5.77 -45.86 22.58
N LYS A 757 5.93 -44.88 23.46
CA LYS A 757 4.84 -44.14 24.13
C LYS A 757 4.99 -42.63 24.07
N TYR A 758 6.22 -42.13 24.00
CA TYR A 758 6.52 -40.70 24.03
C TYR A 758 7.25 -40.24 22.78
N ILE A 759 7.01 -38.99 22.39
CA ILE A 759 7.75 -38.32 21.33
C ILE A 759 9.06 -37.78 21.94
N ASN A 760 10.11 -38.60 21.92
CA ASN A 760 11.42 -38.24 22.49
C ASN A 760 12.38 -37.63 21.46
N GLY A 761 13.23 -36.73 21.93
CA GLY A 761 14.31 -36.12 21.14
C GLY A 761 15.64 -36.88 21.20
N MET A 762 16.65 -36.32 20.54
CA MET A 762 18.05 -36.73 20.70
C MET A 762 18.60 -36.26 22.05
N LEU A 763 19.25 -37.16 22.78
CA LEU A 763 19.77 -36.95 24.14
C LEU A 763 21.28 -36.65 24.13
N GLU A 764 21.92 -36.90 22.99
CA GLU A 764 23.33 -36.62 22.70
C GLU A 764 23.62 -35.13 22.47
N TYR A 765 22.62 -34.27 22.23
CA TYR A 765 22.80 -32.83 22.01
C TYR A 765 22.27 -31.99 23.17
N THR A 766 23.07 -31.00 23.62
CA THR A 766 22.73 -30.05 24.70
C THR A 766 23.25 -28.65 24.32
N VAL A 767 22.79 -27.59 24.97
CA VAL A 767 23.27 -26.21 24.74
C VAL A 767 24.05 -25.65 25.94
N GLU A 768 25.21 -25.08 25.69
CA GLU A 768 25.97 -24.25 26.65
C GLU A 768 25.67 -22.77 26.41
N ILE A 769 25.43 -21.99 27.48
CA ILE A 769 24.97 -20.58 27.41
C ILE A 769 25.76 -19.70 28.40
N LYS A 770 26.02 -18.44 28.02
CA LYS A 770 26.41 -17.33 28.91
C LYS A 770 25.59 -16.07 28.55
N GLU A 771 25.30 -15.23 29.53
CA GLU A 771 24.49 -14.01 29.39
C GLU A 771 25.18 -12.79 30.05
N HIS A 772 24.88 -11.58 29.54
CA HIS A 772 25.25 -10.25 30.07
C HIS A 772 26.75 -10.01 30.44
N ILE A 773 27.58 -9.69 29.43
CA ILE A 773 29.02 -9.39 29.59
C ILE A 773 29.32 -7.89 29.30
N PRO A 774 29.61 -7.03 30.29
CA PRO A 774 29.50 -5.56 30.16
C PRO A 774 30.75 -4.78 29.66
N VAL A 775 30.48 -3.64 28.99
CA VAL A 775 31.41 -2.65 28.40
C VAL A 775 30.92 -1.19 28.73
N LYS A 776 31.53 -0.07 28.28
CA LYS A 776 31.34 1.28 28.92
C LYS A 776 31.49 2.60 28.11
N CYS A 777 30.50 3.52 28.23
CA CYS A 777 30.52 5.03 28.20
C CYS A 777 30.79 5.82 26.88
N PHE A 778 30.24 7.03 26.55
CA PHE A 778 29.11 7.90 27.05
C PHE A 778 28.96 9.24 26.23
N GLY A 779 27.75 9.84 26.13
CA GLY A 779 27.53 11.34 26.14
C GLY A 779 26.91 12.10 24.92
N SER A 780 26.24 13.27 25.14
CA SER A 780 25.51 14.16 24.16
C SER A 780 25.93 15.68 24.23
N ASP A 781 25.31 16.76 23.69
CA ASP A 781 23.91 17.14 23.35
C ASP A 781 23.74 18.32 22.30
N TYR A 782 22.68 19.18 22.37
CA TYR A 782 22.05 19.94 21.24
C TYR A 782 21.67 21.47 21.52
N THR A 783 20.78 22.12 20.70
CA THR A 783 20.01 23.42 20.88
C THR A 783 20.67 24.83 20.68
N ASN A 784 20.00 26.01 20.44
CA ASN A 784 18.76 26.47 19.70
C ASN A 784 18.55 28.04 19.61
N HIS A 785 17.62 28.51 18.73
CA HIS A 785 16.62 29.65 18.87
C HIS A 785 16.80 31.13 18.33
N VAL A 786 15.72 31.97 18.41
CA VAL A 786 15.19 32.94 17.39
C VAL A 786 14.59 34.33 17.94
N PRO A 787 13.87 35.27 17.23
CA PRO A 787 13.89 36.75 17.46
C PRO A 787 12.53 37.52 17.69
N ASP A 788 12.52 38.88 17.65
CA ASP A 788 11.32 39.80 17.74
C ASP A 788 11.55 41.18 17.01
N GLY A 789 10.52 42.01 16.65
CA GLY A 789 10.70 43.00 15.54
C GLY A 789 9.89 44.32 15.36
N GLN A 790 8.97 44.79 16.21
CA GLN A 790 8.08 45.94 15.86
C GLN A 790 8.56 47.39 16.13
N GLN A 791 9.79 47.63 16.62
CA GLN A 791 10.21 48.97 17.10
C GLN A 791 10.67 49.96 16.00
N ILE A 792 10.68 49.52 14.74
CA ILE A 792 11.49 50.08 13.64
C ILE A 792 11.28 51.57 13.30
N LEU A 793 10.05 52.12 13.42
CA LEU A 793 9.77 53.53 13.05
C LEU A 793 10.42 54.58 13.98
N ARG A 794 10.90 54.14 15.15
CA ARG A 794 11.68 54.95 16.10
C ARG A 794 13.13 54.48 16.24
N CYS A 795 13.53 53.42 15.55
CA CYS A 795 14.94 53.05 15.51
C CYS A 795 15.72 54.18 14.81
N PRO A 796 16.88 54.58 15.36
CA PRO A 796 17.83 55.37 14.59
C PRO A 796 18.30 54.55 13.40
N VAL A 797 18.42 55.18 12.23
CA VAL A 797 19.19 54.62 11.12
C VAL A 797 20.43 55.47 10.91
N THR A 798 21.59 54.83 10.85
CA THR A 798 22.83 55.54 10.49
C THR A 798 22.75 55.98 9.02
N ARG A 799 22.93 57.28 8.79
CA ARG A 799 23.14 57.84 7.45
C ARG A 799 24.61 57.71 7.06
N MET A 800 24.92 56.65 6.34
CA MET A 800 26.23 56.53 5.65
C MET A 800 26.43 57.68 4.65
N TYR A 801 25.36 58.20 4.04
CA TYR A 801 25.39 59.41 3.22
C TYR A 801 24.38 60.45 3.74
N PRO A 802 24.82 61.39 4.60
CA PRO A 802 23.98 62.51 5.04
C PRO A 802 23.63 63.51 3.94
N THR A 803 24.49 63.66 2.92
CA THR A 803 24.31 64.61 1.80
C THR A 803 24.86 64.04 0.49
N ASP A 804 24.31 64.46 -0.65
CA ASP A 804 24.55 63.91 -1.99
C ASP A 804 26.03 63.72 -2.38
N ASP A 805 26.87 64.68 -2.00
CA ASP A 805 28.29 64.76 -2.39
C ASP A 805 29.28 64.36 -1.26
N CYS A 806 28.82 63.88 -0.10
CA CYS A 806 29.74 63.53 0.99
C CYS A 806 30.41 62.15 0.80
N GLU A 807 31.60 61.98 1.37
CA GLU A 807 32.20 60.66 1.59
C GLU A 807 31.37 59.84 2.60
N PRO A 808 31.49 58.49 2.61
CA PRO A 808 30.69 57.64 3.50
C PRO A 808 31.05 57.82 4.98
N CYS A 809 30.05 58.14 5.80
CA CYS A 809 30.13 58.20 7.25
C CYS A 809 30.04 56.81 7.90
N GLY A 810 30.66 56.66 9.06
CA GLY A 810 30.71 55.41 9.84
C GLY A 810 29.42 55.10 10.62
N PRO A 811 29.24 53.83 11.05
CA PRO A 811 28.16 53.42 11.95
C PRO A 811 28.02 54.33 13.18
N GLY A 812 26.85 54.93 13.36
CA GLY A 812 26.55 55.84 14.48
C GLY A 812 27.10 57.28 14.37
N GLU A 813 27.80 57.67 13.30
CA GLU A 813 28.34 59.05 13.18
C GLU A 813 27.25 60.09 12.91
N VAL A 814 26.27 59.74 12.07
CA VAL A 814 25.05 60.53 11.83
C VAL A 814 23.87 59.58 11.88
N GLU A 815 22.98 59.77 12.85
CA GLU A 815 21.76 58.99 12.98
C GLU A 815 20.53 59.90 12.82
N GLN A 816 19.55 59.46 12.05
CA GLN A 816 18.22 60.08 12.00
C GLN A 816 17.13 59.02 12.19
N PRO A 817 16.00 59.33 12.84
CA PRO A 817 14.85 58.43 12.89
C PRO A 817 14.33 58.08 11.49
N LEU A 818 13.85 56.84 11.31
CA LEU A 818 13.33 56.38 10.02
C LEU A 818 12.20 57.28 9.44
N HIS A 819 11.40 57.93 10.30
CA HIS A 819 10.37 58.86 9.84
C HIS A 819 10.93 60.14 9.19
N ASP A 820 12.09 60.63 9.61
CA ASP A 820 12.73 61.79 8.99
C ASP A 820 13.34 61.44 7.62
N VAL A 821 13.81 60.20 7.44
CA VAL A 821 14.23 59.67 6.12
C VAL A 821 13.05 59.66 5.13
N ILE A 822 11.87 59.24 5.59
CA ILE A 822 10.65 59.17 4.76
C ILE A 822 10.20 60.58 4.36
N GLN A 823 10.26 61.55 5.28
CA GLN A 823 9.97 62.95 5.01
C GLN A 823 10.93 63.54 3.97
N GLU A 824 12.24 63.37 4.18
CA GLU A 824 13.30 63.85 3.28
C GLU A 824 13.13 63.27 1.86
N ALA A 825 12.88 61.97 1.74
CA ALA A 825 12.70 61.32 0.44
C ALA A 825 11.54 61.92 -0.35
N LEU A 826 10.39 62.18 0.29
CA LEU A 826 9.22 62.77 -0.37
C LEU A 826 9.42 64.26 -0.68
N GLN A 827 10.06 65.01 0.21
CA GLN A 827 10.42 66.41 -0.03
C GLN A 827 11.24 66.56 -1.31
N ARG A 828 12.27 65.74 -1.47
CA ARG A 828 13.17 65.82 -2.62
C ARG A 828 12.52 65.45 -3.95
N HIS A 829 11.53 64.56 -3.97
CA HIS A 829 10.76 64.24 -5.18
C HIS A 829 9.82 65.40 -5.60
N LEU A 830 9.29 66.16 -4.63
CA LEU A 830 8.48 67.36 -4.88
C LEU A 830 9.32 68.56 -5.33
N GLU A 831 10.52 68.74 -4.76
CA GLU A 831 11.50 69.75 -5.18
C GLU A 831 12.10 69.45 -6.57
N GLY A 832 12.25 68.17 -6.89
CA GLY A 832 12.77 67.65 -8.15
C GLY A 832 14.26 67.31 -8.06
N ILE A 833 14.59 66.02 -8.13
CA ILE A 833 15.97 65.53 -8.15
C ILE A 833 16.55 65.56 -9.57
N SER A 834 17.82 65.96 -9.68
CA SER A 834 18.57 65.97 -10.95
C SER A 834 20.04 65.73 -10.63
N PHE A 835 20.50 64.50 -10.80
CA PHE A 835 21.85 64.07 -10.44
C PHE A 835 22.54 63.33 -11.60
N ARG A 836 23.86 63.16 -11.49
CA ARG A 836 24.61 62.19 -12.28
C ARG A 836 25.13 61.11 -11.35
N GLU A 837 25.03 59.85 -11.75
CA GLU A 837 25.35 58.72 -10.88
C GLU A 837 26.79 58.79 -10.34
N ARG A 838 26.96 58.53 -9.04
CA ARG A 838 28.26 58.59 -8.38
C ARG A 838 29.17 57.52 -8.99
N ASN A 839 30.35 57.94 -9.46
CA ASN A 839 31.32 57.12 -10.21
C ASN A 839 30.92 56.75 -11.65
N ALA A 840 29.94 57.44 -12.26
CA ALA A 840 29.46 57.21 -13.64
C ALA A 840 30.56 56.93 -14.67
N GLY A 841 30.34 55.89 -15.49
CA GLY A 841 31.22 55.43 -16.56
C GLY A 841 31.51 53.92 -16.52
N PRO A 842 32.42 53.40 -17.37
CA PRO A 842 32.63 51.95 -17.61
C PRO A 842 33.06 51.08 -16.41
N LYS A 843 33.17 51.65 -15.21
CA LYS A 843 33.46 50.92 -13.95
C LYS A 843 32.22 50.60 -13.12
N ILE A 844 31.12 51.33 -13.33
CA ILE A 844 29.83 51.08 -12.65
C ILE A 844 28.83 50.40 -13.59
N ASP A 845 28.76 50.84 -14.86
CA ASP A 845 28.08 50.13 -15.94
C ASP A 845 28.94 50.21 -17.22
N MET A 846 29.20 49.07 -17.85
CA MET A 846 30.06 48.95 -19.04
C MET A 846 29.29 48.94 -20.38
N HIS A 847 27.96 49.03 -20.33
CA HIS A 847 27.04 49.03 -21.47
C HIS A 847 26.24 50.33 -21.59
N MET A 848 25.84 50.94 -20.48
CA MET A 848 25.10 52.21 -20.44
C MET A 848 25.89 53.37 -21.09
N ARG A 849 25.17 54.27 -21.77
CA ARG A 849 25.73 55.46 -22.41
C ARG A 849 25.96 56.59 -21.41
N ASP A 850 26.80 57.56 -21.76
CA ASP A 850 27.13 58.70 -20.89
C ASP A 850 25.88 59.51 -20.47
N GLU A 851 24.91 59.62 -21.39
CA GLU A 851 23.61 60.26 -21.16
C GLU A 851 22.74 59.49 -20.16
N GLY A 852 22.86 58.16 -20.11
CA GLY A 852 22.06 57.28 -19.26
C GLY A 852 22.26 57.55 -17.77
N PHE A 853 23.51 57.78 -17.36
CA PHE A 853 23.92 58.10 -15.98
C PHE A 853 23.38 59.44 -15.44
N THR A 854 22.70 60.25 -16.27
CA THR A 854 22.16 61.56 -15.87
C THR A 854 20.65 61.45 -15.63
N VAL A 855 20.28 61.23 -14.36
CA VAL A 855 18.92 60.91 -13.93
C VAL A 855 18.21 62.14 -13.37
N LYS A 856 16.95 62.35 -13.77
CA LYS A 856 16.09 63.42 -13.27
C LYS A 856 14.72 62.87 -12.92
N ALA A 857 14.20 63.17 -11.74
CA ALA A 857 12.84 62.80 -11.36
C ALA A 857 12.15 63.95 -10.62
N LYS A 858 10.86 64.16 -10.88
CA LYS A 858 10.05 65.21 -10.28
C LYS A 858 8.58 64.81 -10.20
N VAL A 859 7.84 65.45 -9.30
CA VAL A 859 6.38 65.48 -9.34
C VAL A 859 5.92 66.50 -10.40
N ASP A 860 4.98 66.13 -11.24
CA ASP A 860 4.23 67.07 -12.07
C ASP A 860 3.19 67.83 -11.22
N GLN A 861 3.21 69.16 -11.27
CA GLN A 861 2.30 69.99 -10.49
C GLN A 861 0.88 70.04 -11.06
N ALA A 862 0.65 69.61 -12.32
CA ALA A 862 -0.67 69.55 -12.92
C ALA A 862 -1.43 68.25 -12.58
N THR A 863 -0.75 67.10 -12.58
CA THR A 863 -1.35 65.77 -12.36
C THR A 863 -1.02 65.15 -11.00
N GLY A 864 0.02 65.63 -10.31
CA GLY A 864 0.58 64.99 -9.12
C GLY A 864 1.44 63.75 -9.42
N PHE A 865 1.59 63.32 -10.68
CA PHE A 865 2.34 62.12 -11.05
C PHE A 865 3.84 62.28 -10.82
N VAL A 866 4.50 61.21 -10.37
CA VAL A 866 5.97 61.12 -10.34
C VAL A 866 6.46 60.72 -11.74
N MET A 867 7.27 61.55 -12.37
CA MET A 867 7.92 61.29 -13.66
C MET A 867 9.43 61.30 -13.48
N GLY A 868 10.18 60.38 -14.11
CA GLY A 868 11.63 60.45 -14.03
C GLY A 868 12.44 59.37 -14.73
N GLY A 869 13.71 59.73 -15.00
CA GLY A 869 14.72 58.97 -15.73
C GLY A 869 15.09 59.64 -17.05
N ASN A 870 15.48 58.84 -18.05
CA ASN A 870 15.69 59.27 -19.43
C ASN A 870 15.61 58.04 -20.38
N ARG A 871 15.50 58.30 -21.69
CA ARG A 871 15.41 57.28 -22.78
C ARG A 871 16.61 56.32 -22.94
N PHE A 872 17.63 56.43 -22.11
CA PHE A 872 18.82 55.59 -22.05
C PHE A 872 19.05 54.99 -20.64
N ASN A 873 18.03 55.04 -19.77
CA ASN A 873 18.10 54.63 -18.37
C ASN A 873 16.97 53.65 -18.00
N CYS A 874 17.23 52.80 -17.00
CA CYS A 874 16.39 51.68 -16.57
C CYS A 874 16.01 51.80 -15.08
N GLY A 875 15.16 52.78 -14.75
CA GLY A 875 14.73 53.08 -13.37
C GLY A 875 13.46 52.36 -12.89
N THR A 876 12.91 51.43 -13.68
CA THR A 876 11.78 50.56 -13.29
C THR A 876 12.20 49.11 -13.31
N TRP A 877 11.48 48.21 -12.63
CA TRP A 877 11.82 46.77 -12.55
C TRP A 877 11.99 46.07 -13.90
N MET A 878 11.44 46.64 -14.99
CA MET A 878 11.74 46.22 -16.35
C MET A 878 13.04 46.87 -16.83
N ASP A 879 14.18 46.37 -16.35
CA ASP A 879 15.47 47.08 -16.29
C ASP A 879 16.55 46.64 -17.29
N LYS A 880 16.32 45.59 -18.09
CA LYS A 880 17.36 45.05 -19.00
C LYS A 880 17.96 46.12 -19.94
N MET A 881 19.22 46.47 -19.68
CA MET A 881 20.08 47.21 -20.60
C MET A 881 20.60 46.28 -21.70
N GLY A 882 20.58 46.75 -22.96
CA GLY A 882 21.13 46.01 -24.09
C GLY A 882 22.67 46.01 -24.08
N GLU A 883 23.26 44.88 -24.45
CA GLU A 883 24.69 44.62 -24.34
C GLU A 883 25.39 44.18 -25.65
N SER A 884 24.63 43.75 -26.68
CA SER A 884 25.20 43.20 -27.92
C SER A 884 25.69 44.30 -28.87
N ASP A 885 27.01 44.33 -29.11
CA ASP A 885 27.61 45.10 -30.21
C ASP A 885 27.16 44.56 -31.58
N ARG A 886 26.93 43.25 -31.70
CA ARG A 886 26.56 42.56 -32.96
C ARG A 886 25.18 42.99 -33.45
N ALA A 887 24.17 42.86 -32.60
CA ALA A 887 22.80 43.29 -32.90
C ALA A 887 22.61 44.81 -32.82
N ARG A 888 23.64 45.55 -32.38
CA ARG A 888 23.64 47.02 -32.18
C ARG A 888 22.64 47.51 -31.13
N ASN A 889 22.24 46.64 -30.20
CA ASN A 889 21.36 47.00 -29.08
C ASN A 889 22.13 47.50 -27.84
N LYS A 890 23.46 47.46 -27.86
CA LYS A 890 24.32 47.93 -26.76
C LYS A 890 24.04 49.36 -26.31
N GLY A 891 23.88 49.55 -25.00
CA GLY A 891 23.58 50.84 -24.38
C GLY A 891 22.22 51.40 -24.78
N MET A 892 21.27 50.53 -25.19
CA MET A 892 19.87 50.89 -25.33
C MET A 892 19.07 50.10 -24.29
N PRO A 893 18.18 50.74 -23.52
CA PRO A 893 17.26 50.03 -22.64
C PRO A 893 16.26 49.21 -23.48
N ALA A 894 15.95 48.00 -23.05
CA ALA A 894 14.90 47.18 -23.67
C ALA A 894 13.50 47.76 -23.45
N THR A 895 13.29 48.34 -22.26
CA THR A 895 12.00 48.81 -21.75
C THR A 895 12.15 50.15 -21.05
N PRO A 896 12.49 51.23 -21.78
CA PRO A 896 12.51 52.59 -21.22
C PRO A 896 11.09 53.03 -20.84
N ARG A 897 10.76 52.82 -19.56
CA ARG A 897 9.52 53.29 -18.89
C ARG A 897 9.81 54.46 -17.95
N SER A 898 11.07 54.57 -17.54
CA SER A 898 11.67 55.64 -16.75
C SER A 898 12.02 56.85 -17.63
N ASP A 899 11.00 57.45 -18.24
CA ASP A 899 11.06 58.80 -18.83
C ASP A 899 9.70 59.52 -18.85
N GLY A 900 8.59 58.78 -18.80
CA GLY A 900 7.27 59.26 -18.39
C GLY A 900 6.95 58.99 -16.91
N ALA A 901 5.66 58.90 -16.59
CA ALA A 901 5.15 58.36 -15.32
C ALA A 901 4.76 56.87 -15.46
N ALA A 902 5.47 55.97 -14.78
CA ALA A 902 5.15 54.54 -14.78
C ALA A 902 3.97 54.22 -13.83
N VAL A 903 3.01 53.39 -14.29
CA VAL A 903 1.72 53.17 -13.61
C VAL A 903 1.87 52.68 -12.16
N GLU A 904 2.82 51.80 -11.88
CA GLU A 904 3.06 51.26 -10.55
C GLU A 904 3.68 52.29 -9.59
N ILE A 905 4.52 53.20 -10.09
CA ILE A 905 5.15 54.25 -9.28
C ILE A 905 4.09 55.28 -8.86
N VAL A 906 3.15 55.62 -9.76
CA VAL A 906 2.02 56.50 -9.43
C VAL A 906 1.10 55.86 -8.38
N GLY A 907 0.82 54.55 -8.50
CA GLY A 907 0.07 53.78 -7.50
C GLY A 907 0.77 53.71 -6.13
N LEU A 908 2.07 53.42 -6.11
CA LEU A 908 2.87 53.38 -4.87
C LEU A 908 2.95 54.76 -4.20
N SER A 909 3.15 55.83 -4.98
CA SER A 909 3.11 57.22 -4.50
C SER A 909 1.77 57.54 -3.84
N LYS A 910 0.65 57.24 -4.51
CA LYS A 910 -0.71 57.40 -3.95
C LYS A 910 -0.88 56.65 -2.63
N SER A 911 -0.44 55.39 -2.55
CA SER A 911 -0.51 54.55 -1.34
C SER A 911 0.32 55.12 -0.19
N ALA A 912 1.55 55.55 -0.46
CA ALA A 912 2.45 56.14 0.53
C ALA A 912 1.92 57.47 1.07
N VAL A 913 1.45 58.37 0.18
CA VAL A 913 0.88 59.66 0.58
C VAL A 913 -0.41 59.45 1.40
N ARG A 914 -1.29 58.51 1.03
CA ARG A 914 -2.44 58.10 1.85
C ARG A 914 -2.02 57.63 3.24
N TRP A 915 -1.03 56.75 3.32
CA TRP A 915 -0.52 56.20 4.59
C TRP A 915 0.05 57.28 5.52
N LEU A 916 0.75 58.29 4.98
CA LEU A 916 1.24 59.41 5.77
C LEU A 916 0.13 60.35 6.26
N VAL A 917 -0.89 60.62 5.44
CA VAL A 917 -2.10 61.34 5.89
C VAL A 917 -2.76 60.60 7.06
N GLU A 918 -2.85 59.27 6.99
CA GLU A 918 -3.35 58.45 8.10
C GLU A 918 -2.45 58.48 9.34
N LEU A 919 -1.12 58.35 9.20
CA LEU A 919 -0.20 58.37 10.34
C LEU A 919 -0.13 59.75 11.00
N HIS A 920 -0.23 60.83 10.24
CA HIS A 920 -0.31 62.18 10.77
C HIS A 920 -1.62 62.38 11.56
N ALA A 921 -2.76 61.95 11.01
CA ALA A 921 -4.04 61.96 11.71
C ALA A 921 -4.06 61.08 12.98
N LYS A 922 -3.22 60.05 13.04
CA LYS A 922 -3.00 59.17 14.22
C LYS A 922 -1.94 59.71 15.20
N GLY A 923 -1.29 60.84 14.90
CA GLY A 923 -0.22 61.42 15.73
C GLY A 923 1.09 60.61 15.77
N LEU A 924 1.29 59.72 14.80
CA LEU A 924 2.46 58.83 14.71
C LEU A 924 3.54 59.32 13.73
N PHE A 925 3.19 60.28 12.86
CA PHE A 925 4.12 60.93 11.92
C PHE A 925 4.02 62.45 12.07
N PRO A 926 5.13 63.20 12.25
CA PRO A 926 5.05 64.58 12.72
C PRO A 926 4.76 65.64 11.63
N TYR A 927 4.77 65.27 10.35
CA TYR A 927 4.68 66.21 9.22
C TYR A 927 3.36 66.10 8.42
N ASP A 928 2.80 67.25 8.03
CA ASP A 928 1.55 67.38 7.24
C ASP A 928 1.76 67.46 5.71
N GLY A 929 2.98 67.81 5.27
CA GLY A 929 3.31 67.95 3.85
C GLY A 929 4.64 68.64 3.58
N VAL A 930 4.87 69.00 2.31
CA VAL A 930 6.06 69.72 1.81
C VAL A 930 5.65 70.65 0.68
N PHE A 931 5.62 71.97 0.93
CA PHE A 931 5.08 73.04 0.07
C PHE A 931 3.57 72.92 -0.26
N ILE A 932 3.07 71.72 -0.55
CA ILE A 932 1.67 71.31 -0.54
C ILE A 932 1.44 70.31 0.59
N SER A 933 0.22 70.24 1.13
CA SER A 933 -0.15 69.20 2.11
C SER A 933 -0.21 67.83 1.44
N TYR A 934 0.09 66.76 2.18
CA TYR A 934 -0.08 65.39 1.69
C TYR A 934 -1.55 65.11 1.32
N ALA A 935 -2.51 65.75 1.99
CA ALA A 935 -3.93 65.69 1.64
C ALA A 935 -4.23 66.26 0.24
N GLN A 936 -3.61 67.37 -0.15
CA GLN A 936 -3.77 67.97 -1.49
C GLN A 936 -3.14 67.09 -2.58
N TRP A 937 -1.94 66.57 -2.36
CA TRP A 937 -1.27 65.67 -3.32
C TRP A 937 -2.06 64.37 -3.53
N ASN A 938 -2.57 63.79 -2.43
CA ASN A 938 -3.48 62.63 -2.43
C ASN A 938 -4.74 62.86 -3.29
N GLN A 939 -5.27 64.10 -3.28
CA GLN A 939 -6.44 64.50 -4.07
C GLN A 939 -6.11 64.76 -5.55
N GLN A 940 -4.96 65.35 -5.87
CA GLN A 940 -4.52 65.54 -7.26
C GLN A 940 -4.38 64.20 -7.98
N LEU A 941 -3.62 63.27 -7.37
CA LEU A 941 -3.48 61.89 -7.86
C LEU A 941 -4.84 61.20 -8.08
N GLN A 942 -5.78 61.40 -7.13
CA GLN A 942 -7.13 60.83 -7.20
C GLN A 942 -7.97 61.33 -8.38
N GLN A 943 -7.73 62.56 -8.84
CA GLN A 943 -8.50 63.20 -9.91
C GLN A 943 -7.88 62.99 -11.29
N SER A 944 -6.55 62.96 -11.39
CA SER A 944 -5.84 62.87 -12.66
C SER A 944 -5.59 61.44 -13.15
N PHE A 945 -5.48 60.45 -12.26
CA PHE A 945 -5.03 59.09 -12.63
C PHE A 945 -5.90 58.43 -13.72
N GLU A 946 -7.18 58.14 -13.43
CA GLU A 946 -8.02 57.41 -14.39
C GLU A 946 -8.38 58.25 -15.64
N ALA A 947 -8.26 59.58 -15.57
CA ALA A 947 -8.49 60.46 -16.72
C ALA A 947 -7.38 60.34 -17.79
N GLU A 948 -6.13 60.15 -17.37
CA GLU A 948 -4.97 60.11 -18.28
C GLU A 948 -4.47 58.68 -18.58
N PHE A 949 -4.65 57.74 -17.64
CA PHE A 949 -4.23 56.34 -17.81
C PHE A 949 -5.28 55.42 -18.45
N TRP A 950 -6.57 55.78 -18.54
CA TRP A 950 -7.58 54.89 -19.16
C TRP A 950 -7.56 54.96 -20.69
N VAL A 951 -7.79 53.83 -21.38
CA VAL A 951 -7.96 53.76 -22.84
C VAL A 951 -9.42 53.45 -23.20
N PRO A 952 -10.21 54.44 -23.70
CA PRO A 952 -11.63 54.27 -24.00
C PRO A 952 -11.97 53.16 -25.02
N GLU A 953 -13.11 52.50 -24.83
CA GLU A 953 -13.66 51.53 -25.82
C GLU A 953 -14.12 52.22 -27.12
N ASP A 954 -14.55 53.49 -27.07
CA ASP A 954 -14.97 54.27 -28.25
C ASP A 954 -13.75 54.78 -29.05
N PRO A 955 -13.60 54.43 -30.35
CA PRO A 955 -12.56 54.98 -31.22
C PRO A 955 -12.64 56.50 -31.46
N ALA A 956 -13.77 57.13 -31.17
CA ALA A 956 -14.02 58.56 -31.37
C ALA A 956 -14.03 59.39 -30.06
N ASP A 957 -13.58 58.83 -28.93
CA ASP A 957 -13.49 59.57 -27.66
C ASP A 957 -12.56 60.79 -27.80
N PRO A 958 -13.05 62.03 -27.60
CA PRO A 958 -12.28 63.27 -27.83
C PRO A 958 -11.19 63.52 -26.79
N ASN A 959 -11.09 62.69 -25.74
CA ASN A 959 -10.03 62.78 -24.74
C ASN A 959 -8.77 61.98 -25.14
N GLU A 960 -8.87 61.05 -26.09
CA GLU A 960 -7.70 60.28 -26.54
C GLU A 960 -6.85 61.10 -27.51
N LYS A 961 -5.58 61.29 -27.13
CA LYS A 961 -4.62 62.19 -27.79
C LYS A 961 -3.90 61.51 -28.95
N HIS A 962 -3.79 60.18 -28.93
CA HIS A 962 -3.08 59.36 -29.92
C HIS A 962 -3.85 58.11 -30.37
N PRO A 963 -5.08 58.25 -30.93
CA PRO A 963 -5.89 57.10 -31.36
C PRO A 963 -5.21 56.20 -32.40
N GLU A 964 -4.21 56.71 -33.12
CA GLU A 964 -3.39 55.98 -34.10
C GLU A 964 -2.37 55.00 -33.49
N LEU A 965 -2.07 55.12 -32.18
CA LEU A 965 -1.13 54.24 -31.46
C LEU A 965 -1.84 53.18 -30.59
N VAL A 966 -3.17 53.24 -30.50
CA VAL A 966 -3.99 52.40 -29.61
C VAL A 966 -4.13 50.97 -30.18
N HIS A 967 -3.30 50.04 -29.71
CA HIS A 967 -3.39 48.63 -30.14
C HIS A 967 -4.53 47.85 -29.45
N LYS A 968 -4.83 48.13 -28.18
CA LYS A 968 -6.01 47.60 -27.47
C LYS A 968 -6.75 48.69 -26.70
N ARG A 969 -8.03 48.46 -26.44
CA ARG A 969 -8.96 49.35 -25.74
C ARG A 969 -9.59 48.65 -24.54
N GLY A 970 -10.09 49.41 -23.57
CA GLY A 970 -10.56 48.86 -22.29
C GLY A 970 -9.42 48.40 -21.38
N ILE A 971 -8.28 49.08 -21.47
CA ILE A 971 -7.06 48.81 -20.68
C ILE A 971 -6.61 50.10 -19.97
N TYR A 972 -5.71 49.97 -19.00
CA TYR A 972 -4.94 51.09 -18.48
C TYR A 972 -3.56 51.12 -19.16
N LYS A 973 -3.08 52.33 -19.47
CA LYS A 973 -1.76 52.61 -20.05
C LYS A 973 -0.66 52.15 -19.08
N ASP A 974 0.47 51.67 -19.62
CA ASP A 974 1.60 51.19 -18.81
C ASP A 974 2.47 52.33 -18.26
N SER A 975 2.57 53.40 -19.04
CA SER A 975 3.18 54.67 -18.70
C SER A 975 2.35 55.82 -19.25
N TYR A 976 2.64 57.04 -18.78
CA TYR A 976 2.09 58.27 -19.33
C TYR A 976 3.22 59.26 -19.65
N GLY A 977 3.36 59.62 -20.92
CA GLY A 977 4.31 60.63 -21.40
C GLY A 977 5.74 60.11 -21.64
N ALA A 978 5.91 58.83 -21.98
CA ALA A 978 7.23 58.28 -22.34
C ALA A 978 7.83 58.94 -23.60
N SER A 979 9.16 58.88 -23.79
CA SER A 979 9.82 59.44 -25.00
C SER A 979 9.42 58.72 -26.30
N SER A 980 8.81 57.55 -26.18
CA SER A 980 8.17 56.80 -27.26
C SER A 980 6.68 56.69 -26.94
N PRO A 981 5.82 57.55 -27.53
CA PRO A 981 4.39 57.58 -27.20
C PRO A 981 3.64 56.27 -27.46
N TRP A 982 4.21 55.33 -28.22
CA TRP A 982 3.66 53.99 -28.42
C TRP A 982 3.80 53.11 -27.16
N CYS A 983 4.84 53.30 -26.35
CA CYS A 983 5.10 52.48 -25.16
C CYS A 983 4.02 52.65 -24.09
N ASP A 984 3.44 53.86 -23.96
CA ASP A 984 2.31 54.14 -23.07
C ASP A 984 1.11 53.19 -23.32
N TYR A 985 0.86 52.78 -24.58
CA TYR A 985 -0.30 51.96 -24.98
C TYR A 985 -0.05 50.45 -24.95
N GLN A 986 1.12 49.98 -24.50
CA GLN A 986 1.40 48.55 -24.41
C GLN A 986 0.63 47.91 -23.25
N LEU A 987 -0.07 46.81 -23.52
CA LEU A 987 -0.68 45.98 -22.48
C LEU A 987 0.41 45.18 -21.76
N ARG A 988 0.66 45.53 -20.50
CA ARG A 988 1.69 44.95 -19.61
C ARG A 988 1.13 44.65 -18.22
N PRO A 989 1.72 43.71 -17.45
CA PRO A 989 1.18 43.28 -16.15
C PRO A 989 1.49 44.24 -14.97
N ASN A 990 1.73 45.53 -15.25
CA ASN A 990 2.16 46.52 -14.24
C ASN A 990 0.97 47.24 -13.56
N PHE A 991 -0.10 47.53 -14.30
CA PHE A 991 -1.27 48.22 -13.74
C PHE A 991 -1.97 47.51 -12.56
N PRO A 992 -1.96 46.15 -12.43
CA PRO A 992 -2.49 45.48 -11.25
C PRO A 992 -1.77 45.85 -9.94
N ILE A 993 -0.51 46.26 -10.00
CA ILE A 993 0.25 46.72 -8.82
C ILE A 993 -0.44 47.97 -8.24
N ALA A 994 -0.73 48.95 -9.10
CA ALA A 994 -1.47 50.16 -8.72
C ALA A 994 -2.90 49.84 -8.23
N MET A 995 -3.57 48.85 -8.84
CA MET A 995 -4.90 48.39 -8.40
C MET A 995 -4.90 47.76 -6.99
N VAL A 996 -3.81 47.11 -6.55
CA VAL A 996 -3.72 46.52 -5.20
C VAL A 996 -3.36 47.58 -4.16
N VAL A 997 -2.38 48.43 -4.43
CA VAL A 997 -1.89 49.41 -3.43
C VAL A 997 -2.79 50.64 -3.32
N ALA A 998 -3.45 51.03 -4.41
CA ALA A 998 -4.29 52.23 -4.52
C ALA A 998 -5.61 51.98 -5.30
N PRO A 999 -6.42 50.98 -4.91
CA PRO A 999 -7.67 50.61 -5.60
C PRO A 999 -8.68 51.75 -5.72
N GLU A 1000 -8.61 52.77 -4.86
CA GLU A 1000 -9.49 53.94 -4.89
C GLU A 1000 -9.33 54.80 -6.16
N MET A 1001 -8.24 54.65 -6.92
CA MET A 1001 -8.03 55.39 -8.17
C MET A 1001 -8.80 54.82 -9.37
N PHE A 1002 -9.52 53.71 -9.22
CA PHE A 1002 -10.10 52.95 -10.32
C PHE A 1002 -11.63 52.80 -10.21
N THR A 1003 -12.35 53.06 -11.29
CA THR A 1003 -13.78 52.72 -11.42
C THR A 1003 -13.94 51.19 -11.52
N PRO A 1004 -14.74 50.52 -10.67
CA PRO A 1004 -14.76 49.05 -10.58
C PRO A 1004 -15.04 48.32 -11.89
N GLU A 1005 -15.93 48.86 -12.72
CA GLU A 1005 -16.31 48.30 -14.02
C GLU A 1005 -15.16 48.38 -15.03
N ARG A 1006 -14.42 49.50 -15.04
CA ARG A 1006 -13.23 49.70 -15.87
C ARG A 1006 -12.05 48.85 -15.40
N ALA A 1007 -11.85 48.77 -14.08
CA ALA A 1007 -10.84 47.91 -13.46
C ALA A 1007 -11.05 46.44 -13.84
N TRP A 1008 -12.29 45.96 -13.70
CA TRP A 1008 -12.64 44.60 -14.05
C TRP A 1008 -12.45 44.30 -15.54
N LYS A 1009 -12.86 45.22 -16.43
CA LYS A 1009 -12.65 45.10 -17.88
C LYS A 1009 -11.16 44.93 -18.24
N ALA A 1010 -10.29 45.76 -17.67
CA ALA A 1010 -8.85 45.66 -17.88
C ALA A 1010 -8.28 44.34 -17.33
N LEU A 1011 -8.78 43.87 -16.18
CA LEU A 1011 -8.39 42.58 -15.59
C LEU A 1011 -8.88 41.37 -16.41
N GLU A 1012 -10.04 41.43 -17.09
CA GLU A 1012 -10.47 40.40 -18.06
C GLU A 1012 -9.55 40.36 -19.29
N VAL A 1013 -9.11 41.52 -19.79
CA VAL A 1013 -8.15 41.59 -20.91
C VAL A 1013 -6.79 41.02 -20.49
N ALA A 1014 -6.29 41.35 -19.29
CA ALA A 1014 -5.05 40.80 -18.76
C ALA A 1014 -5.14 39.28 -18.50
N GLU A 1015 -6.26 38.78 -17.97
CA GLU A 1015 -6.52 37.34 -17.81
C GLU A 1015 -6.41 36.60 -19.15
N LYS A 1016 -7.03 37.16 -20.20
CA LYS A 1016 -7.10 36.51 -21.52
C LYS A 1016 -5.81 36.58 -22.34
N LYS A 1017 -4.93 37.56 -22.08
CA LYS A 1017 -3.73 37.83 -22.91
C LYS A 1017 -2.40 37.67 -22.20
N LEU A 1018 -2.32 37.98 -20.91
CA LEU A 1018 -1.07 37.99 -20.16
C LEU A 1018 -0.91 36.77 -19.23
N LEU A 1019 -1.98 36.23 -18.67
CA LEU A 1019 -1.87 35.09 -17.75
C LEU A 1019 -1.37 33.82 -18.49
N GLY A 1020 -0.21 33.33 -18.08
CA GLY A 1020 0.32 32.01 -18.44
C GLY A 1020 0.03 30.96 -17.35
N PRO A 1021 0.56 29.73 -17.49
CA PRO A 1021 0.32 28.65 -16.52
C PRO A 1021 0.96 28.91 -15.14
N LEU A 1022 2.09 29.62 -15.10
CA LEU A 1022 2.81 29.94 -13.86
C LEU A 1022 3.07 31.44 -13.70
N GLY A 1023 3.47 32.15 -14.75
CA GLY A 1023 3.73 33.60 -14.72
C GLY A 1023 2.77 34.43 -15.59
N MET A 1024 2.84 35.76 -15.47
CA MET A 1024 2.24 36.70 -16.43
C MET A 1024 3.27 37.11 -17.47
N LYS A 1025 2.90 37.00 -18.75
CA LYS A 1025 3.67 37.53 -19.88
C LYS A 1025 3.92 39.02 -19.68
N THR A 1026 5.18 39.43 -19.79
CA THR A 1026 5.61 40.82 -19.57
C THR A 1026 5.18 41.81 -20.65
N LEU A 1027 4.72 41.29 -21.80
CA LEU A 1027 4.12 42.02 -22.91
C LEU A 1027 3.03 41.17 -23.58
N ASP A 1028 2.05 41.84 -24.17
CA ASP A 1028 0.99 41.26 -24.99
C ASP A 1028 1.50 40.44 -26.19
N PRO A 1029 1.06 39.17 -26.38
CA PRO A 1029 1.41 38.33 -27.54
C PRO A 1029 1.05 38.87 -28.92
N ASP A 1030 0.12 39.83 -29.01
CA ASP A 1030 -0.23 40.45 -30.29
C ASP A 1030 0.74 41.60 -30.69
N ASP A 1031 1.65 42.02 -29.80
CA ASP A 1031 2.57 43.13 -30.02
C ASP A 1031 3.74 42.78 -30.96
N MET A 1032 4.13 43.72 -31.82
CA MET A 1032 5.20 43.55 -32.82
C MET A 1032 6.59 43.26 -32.23
N VAL A 1033 6.85 43.55 -30.95
CA VAL A 1033 8.14 43.23 -30.29
C VAL A 1033 8.05 42.05 -29.32
N TYR A 1034 6.91 41.36 -29.22
CA TYR A 1034 6.76 40.19 -28.35
C TYR A 1034 7.78 39.09 -28.69
N CYS A 1035 8.51 38.63 -27.68
CA CYS A 1035 9.58 37.64 -27.76
C CYS A 1035 9.57 36.76 -26.49
N GLY A 1036 8.72 35.73 -26.45
CA GLY A 1036 8.44 34.94 -25.24
C GLY A 1036 9.52 33.98 -24.71
N VAL A 1037 10.66 33.83 -25.39
CA VAL A 1037 11.74 32.89 -25.00
C VAL A 1037 13.01 33.65 -24.68
N TYR A 1038 13.38 33.74 -23.40
CA TYR A 1038 14.58 34.41 -22.91
C TYR A 1038 15.82 33.50 -22.99
N ASP A 1039 16.84 33.97 -23.69
CA ASP A 1039 18.18 33.38 -23.73
C ASP A 1039 19.21 34.52 -23.62
N ASN A 1040 19.96 34.55 -22.51
CA ASN A 1040 20.95 35.59 -22.24
C ASN A 1040 22.32 35.29 -22.90
N ALA A 1041 22.56 34.07 -23.37
CA ALA A 1041 23.78 33.68 -24.06
C ALA A 1041 23.72 33.95 -25.57
N LEU A 1042 22.54 33.85 -26.19
CA LEU A 1042 22.27 34.04 -27.61
C LEU A 1042 22.76 35.39 -28.15
N ASP A 1043 23.85 35.41 -28.92
CA ASP A 1043 24.40 36.64 -29.52
C ASP A 1043 24.34 36.58 -31.06
N ASN A 1044 23.19 36.96 -31.61
CA ASN A 1044 22.87 36.92 -33.04
C ASN A 1044 22.65 38.34 -33.61
N ASP A 1045 22.16 38.45 -34.84
CA ASP A 1045 21.91 39.74 -35.50
C ASP A 1045 20.49 40.31 -35.23
N ASN A 1046 19.69 39.69 -34.34
CA ASN A 1046 18.34 40.14 -34.01
C ASN A 1046 18.35 41.07 -32.79
N TYR A 1047 18.06 42.35 -33.03
CA TYR A 1047 17.99 43.43 -32.03
C TYR A 1047 17.17 43.06 -30.79
N ASN A 1048 16.01 42.39 -30.96
CA ASN A 1048 15.06 42.13 -29.88
C ASN A 1048 15.44 40.91 -29.01
N LEU A 1049 16.28 40.00 -29.51
CA LEU A 1049 16.65 38.76 -28.80
C LEU A 1049 18.11 38.75 -28.33
N ALA A 1050 19.02 39.37 -29.08
CA ALA A 1050 20.45 39.24 -28.83
C ALA A 1050 20.80 39.70 -27.41
N LYS A 1051 21.43 38.78 -26.67
CA LYS A 1051 21.83 38.91 -25.27
C LYS A 1051 20.68 39.19 -24.31
N GLY A 1052 19.57 38.47 -24.50
CA GLY A 1052 18.44 38.51 -23.59
C GLY A 1052 17.69 39.85 -23.56
N PHE A 1053 17.76 40.65 -24.62
CA PHE A 1053 17.09 41.96 -24.72
C PHE A 1053 15.55 41.87 -24.54
N ASN A 1054 14.98 40.67 -24.65
CA ASN A 1054 13.57 40.38 -24.42
C ASN A 1054 13.18 40.02 -22.98
N TYR A 1055 14.06 40.15 -21.98
CA TYR A 1055 13.81 39.76 -20.57
C TYR A 1055 12.44 40.23 -20.00
N HIS A 1056 11.98 41.41 -20.43
CA HIS A 1056 10.64 41.96 -20.11
C HIS A 1056 9.78 42.28 -21.35
N GLN A 1057 9.94 41.54 -22.45
CA GLN A 1057 9.20 41.74 -23.71
C GLN A 1057 8.43 40.48 -24.16
N GLY A 1058 7.95 39.68 -23.21
CA GLY A 1058 7.22 38.44 -23.51
C GLY A 1058 7.32 37.33 -22.45
N PRO A 1059 8.50 37.09 -21.81
CA PRO A 1059 8.64 36.05 -20.80
C PRO A 1059 7.64 36.21 -19.64
N GLU A 1060 7.30 35.08 -19.02
CA GLU A 1060 6.23 34.94 -18.04
C GLU A 1060 6.77 35.07 -16.62
N TRP A 1061 6.65 36.26 -16.02
CA TRP A 1061 7.16 36.54 -14.68
C TRP A 1061 6.15 36.16 -13.61
N LEU A 1062 6.60 35.56 -12.50
CA LEU A 1062 5.68 34.97 -11.52
C LEU A 1062 5.11 35.99 -10.52
N TRP A 1063 5.91 36.96 -10.05
CA TRP A 1063 5.45 37.90 -9.02
C TRP A 1063 4.27 38.83 -9.43
N PRO A 1064 4.11 39.26 -10.70
CA PRO A 1064 2.93 40.05 -11.09
C PRO A 1064 1.62 39.23 -11.01
N VAL A 1065 1.68 37.89 -11.05
CA VAL A 1065 0.49 37.03 -10.88
C VAL A 1065 -0.16 37.28 -9.53
N GLY A 1066 0.62 37.44 -8.45
CA GLY A 1066 0.08 37.74 -7.14
C GLY A 1066 -0.71 39.05 -7.13
N TYR A 1067 -0.12 40.14 -7.63
CA TYR A 1067 -0.81 41.43 -7.76
C TYR A 1067 -2.08 41.35 -8.64
N PHE A 1068 -2.04 40.61 -9.75
CA PHE A 1068 -3.20 40.37 -10.59
C PHE A 1068 -4.32 39.60 -9.87
N LEU A 1069 -4.00 38.52 -9.15
CA LEU A 1069 -4.98 37.73 -8.40
C LEU A 1069 -5.58 38.54 -7.23
N ARG A 1070 -4.76 39.31 -6.50
CA ARG A 1070 -5.22 40.24 -5.45
C ARG A 1070 -6.17 41.31 -6.01
N ALA A 1071 -5.83 41.95 -7.13
CA ALA A 1071 -6.69 42.92 -7.80
C ALA A 1071 -8.02 42.29 -8.26
N LYS A 1072 -7.97 41.10 -8.89
CA LYS A 1072 -9.16 40.31 -9.26
C LYS A 1072 -10.06 40.04 -8.06
N LEU A 1073 -9.51 39.53 -6.94
CA LEU A 1073 -10.28 39.27 -5.72
C LEU A 1073 -10.94 40.54 -5.17
N TYR A 1074 -10.21 41.66 -5.12
CA TYR A 1074 -10.72 42.91 -4.57
C TYR A 1074 -11.86 43.50 -5.41
N PHE A 1075 -11.72 43.57 -6.75
CA PHE A 1075 -12.78 44.11 -7.61
C PHE A 1075 -13.96 43.15 -7.77
N ALA A 1076 -13.75 41.82 -7.73
CA ALA A 1076 -14.84 40.85 -7.73
C ALA A 1076 -15.74 41.01 -6.47
N LYS A 1077 -15.16 41.26 -5.29
CA LYS A 1077 -15.90 41.57 -4.05
C LYS A 1077 -16.80 42.82 -4.19
N LYS A 1078 -16.50 43.75 -5.12
CA LYS A 1078 -17.33 44.94 -5.40
C LYS A 1078 -18.44 44.72 -6.44
N LEU A 1079 -18.25 43.75 -7.36
CA LEU A 1079 -19.19 43.51 -8.48
C LEU A 1079 -20.26 42.45 -8.20
N GLY A 1080 -20.12 41.69 -7.12
CA GLY A 1080 -21.18 40.79 -6.62
C GLY A 1080 -20.73 39.34 -6.42
N GLU A 1081 -21.55 38.60 -5.68
CA GLU A 1081 -21.26 37.26 -5.17
C GLU A 1081 -21.01 36.21 -6.26
N ASP A 1082 -21.77 36.24 -7.35
CA ASP A 1082 -21.56 35.39 -8.54
C ASP A 1082 -20.17 35.60 -9.18
N THR A 1083 -19.71 36.86 -9.23
CA THR A 1083 -18.41 37.24 -9.80
C THR A 1083 -17.28 36.85 -8.85
N TYR A 1084 -17.49 37.04 -7.55
CA TYR A 1084 -16.54 36.63 -6.51
C TYR A 1084 -16.35 35.10 -6.48
N SER A 1085 -17.43 34.32 -6.52
CA SER A 1085 -17.36 32.84 -6.52
C SER A 1085 -16.60 32.27 -7.73
N LYS A 1086 -16.82 32.83 -8.92
CA LYS A 1086 -16.06 32.48 -10.14
C LYS A 1086 -14.57 32.85 -10.00
N THR A 1087 -14.29 34.02 -9.45
CA THR A 1087 -12.92 34.51 -9.22
C THR A 1087 -12.16 33.66 -8.19
N MET A 1088 -12.82 33.27 -7.10
CA MET A 1088 -12.29 32.34 -6.09
C MET A 1088 -11.85 31.01 -6.73
N THR A 1089 -12.65 30.50 -7.67
CA THR A 1089 -12.34 29.25 -8.39
C THR A 1089 -11.13 29.42 -9.32
N LEU A 1090 -11.04 30.53 -10.04
CA LEU A 1090 -9.86 30.87 -10.86
C LEU A 1090 -8.59 30.98 -10.01
N VAL A 1091 -8.65 31.71 -8.89
CA VAL A 1091 -7.54 31.89 -7.95
C VAL A 1091 -7.06 30.54 -7.40
N LYS A 1092 -7.96 29.69 -6.89
CA LYS A 1092 -7.60 28.33 -6.42
C LYS A 1092 -6.96 27.48 -7.53
N ASN A 1093 -7.44 27.56 -8.77
CA ASN A 1093 -6.87 26.82 -9.90
C ASN A 1093 -5.44 27.29 -10.29
N VAL A 1094 -5.14 28.58 -10.18
CA VAL A 1094 -3.79 29.12 -10.43
C VAL A 1094 -2.84 28.74 -9.29
N LEU A 1095 -3.26 28.95 -8.03
CA LEU A 1095 -2.48 28.58 -6.85
C LEU A 1095 -2.19 27.07 -6.78
N SER A 1096 -3.10 26.21 -7.25
CA SER A 1096 -2.86 24.77 -7.36
C SER A 1096 -1.75 24.41 -8.36
N GLN A 1097 -1.54 25.20 -9.42
CA GLN A 1097 -0.44 25.01 -10.37
C GLN A 1097 0.89 25.46 -9.75
N HIS A 1098 0.92 26.59 -9.03
CA HIS A 1098 2.08 27.00 -8.23
C HIS A 1098 2.45 25.95 -7.17
N TYR A 1099 1.47 25.43 -6.43
CA TYR A 1099 1.69 24.36 -5.44
C TYR A 1099 2.24 23.08 -6.09
N THR A 1100 1.71 22.68 -7.25
CA THR A 1100 2.20 21.51 -8.00
C THR A 1100 3.64 21.71 -8.50
N HIS A 1101 4.01 22.93 -8.88
CA HIS A 1101 5.39 23.27 -9.22
C HIS A 1101 6.30 23.19 -7.98
N LEU A 1102 5.87 23.75 -6.84
CA LEU A 1102 6.63 23.75 -5.59
C LEU A 1102 6.81 22.33 -5.00
N GLU A 1103 5.79 21.46 -5.10
CA GLU A 1103 5.87 20.03 -4.73
C GLU A 1103 6.98 19.33 -5.54
N ARG A 1104 7.14 19.67 -6.83
CA ARG A 1104 8.09 19.05 -7.77
C ARG A 1104 9.47 19.71 -7.81
N SER A 1105 9.58 21.00 -7.50
CA SER A 1105 10.83 21.76 -7.57
C SER A 1105 11.86 21.24 -6.55
N PRO A 1106 13.13 20.97 -6.95
CA PRO A 1106 14.20 20.64 -6.02
C PRO A 1106 14.45 21.74 -4.98
N TRP A 1107 14.20 23.00 -5.36
CA TRP A 1107 14.45 24.19 -4.56
C TRP A 1107 13.31 24.54 -3.60
N LYS A 1108 12.18 23.82 -3.68
CA LYS A 1108 10.94 24.07 -2.90
C LYS A 1108 10.47 25.53 -2.92
N GLY A 1109 10.69 26.19 -4.06
CA GLY A 1109 10.27 27.56 -4.33
C GLY A 1109 9.59 27.70 -5.69
N LEU A 1110 9.39 28.95 -6.09
CA LEU A 1110 8.85 29.36 -7.38
C LEU A 1110 9.92 30.17 -8.13
N PRO A 1111 10.11 29.95 -9.44
CA PRO A 1111 11.10 30.68 -10.22
C PRO A 1111 10.76 32.17 -10.35
N GLU A 1112 11.74 32.94 -10.78
CA GLU A 1112 11.57 34.35 -11.15
C GLU A 1112 10.67 34.51 -12.40
N LEU A 1113 10.99 33.76 -13.45
CA LEU A 1113 10.23 33.72 -14.70
C LEU A 1113 10.19 32.31 -15.32
N THR A 1114 9.23 32.11 -16.21
CA THR A 1114 9.20 31.04 -17.21
C THR A 1114 9.31 31.61 -18.61
N ASN A 1115 9.81 30.80 -19.54
CA ASN A 1115 9.63 31.04 -20.97
C ASN A 1115 8.16 30.81 -21.35
N GLU A 1116 7.78 31.16 -22.59
CA GLU A 1116 6.39 31.16 -23.04
C GLU A 1116 5.60 29.87 -22.70
N ASN A 1117 4.39 30.08 -22.20
CA ASN A 1117 3.43 29.05 -21.82
C ASN A 1117 3.98 28.09 -20.74
N GLY A 1118 4.65 28.65 -19.72
CA GLY A 1118 5.20 27.90 -18.58
C GLY A 1118 6.45 27.06 -18.89
N GLN A 1119 7.12 27.28 -20.02
CA GLN A 1119 8.36 26.58 -20.35
C GLN A 1119 9.49 26.91 -19.38
N HIS A 1120 10.34 25.93 -19.07
CA HIS A 1120 11.52 26.17 -18.23
C HIS A 1120 12.47 27.19 -18.88
N CYS A 1121 13.11 28.01 -18.04
CA CYS A 1121 14.06 29.03 -18.47
C CYS A 1121 15.39 28.82 -17.73
N PRO A 1122 16.44 28.26 -18.38
CA PRO A 1122 17.72 27.97 -17.75
C PRO A 1122 18.50 29.20 -17.21
N PHE A 1123 18.03 30.41 -17.52
CA PHE A 1123 18.60 31.67 -17.03
C PHE A 1123 17.76 32.33 -15.92
N SER A 1124 16.63 31.75 -15.53
CA SER A 1124 15.81 32.24 -14.41
C SER A 1124 16.46 31.85 -13.07
N CYS A 1125 16.29 32.71 -12.05
CA CYS A 1125 16.45 32.24 -10.68
C CYS A 1125 15.37 31.18 -10.37
N GLU A 1126 15.76 29.99 -9.91
CA GLU A 1126 14.86 28.84 -9.69
C GLU A 1126 14.01 28.95 -8.40
N THR A 1127 14.40 29.83 -7.47
CA THR A 1127 13.63 30.16 -6.27
C THR A 1127 13.81 31.64 -5.96
N GLN A 1128 12.80 32.46 -6.23
CA GLN A 1128 12.90 33.91 -6.18
C GLN A 1128 11.91 34.52 -5.17
N ALA A 1129 12.41 35.44 -4.35
CA ALA A 1129 11.71 35.90 -3.14
C ALA A 1129 10.36 36.56 -3.45
N TRP A 1130 10.27 37.39 -4.50
CA TRP A 1130 9.02 38.06 -4.89
C TRP A 1130 7.96 37.09 -5.43
N SER A 1131 8.36 35.97 -6.04
CA SER A 1131 7.44 34.99 -6.63
C SER A 1131 6.69 34.22 -5.55
N ILE A 1132 7.36 33.95 -4.42
CA ILE A 1132 6.76 33.32 -3.25
C ILE A 1132 5.99 34.35 -2.42
N ALA A 1133 6.58 35.53 -2.16
CA ALA A 1133 5.97 36.56 -1.31
C ALA A 1133 4.60 37.04 -1.84
N THR A 1134 4.49 37.36 -3.12
CA THR A 1134 3.22 37.82 -3.71
C THR A 1134 2.15 36.73 -3.79
N VAL A 1135 2.53 35.45 -3.81
CA VAL A 1135 1.61 34.31 -3.67
C VAL A 1135 1.15 34.15 -2.22
N LEU A 1136 2.03 34.35 -1.22
CA LEU A 1136 1.65 34.39 0.19
C LEU A 1136 0.69 35.55 0.50
N GLU A 1137 0.85 36.70 -0.16
CA GLU A 1137 -0.10 37.81 -0.06
C GLU A 1137 -1.49 37.47 -0.63
N VAL A 1138 -1.59 36.71 -1.73
CA VAL A 1138 -2.89 36.19 -2.22
C VAL A 1138 -3.51 35.28 -1.17
N LEU A 1139 -2.73 34.39 -0.56
CA LEU A 1139 -3.21 33.49 0.50
C LEU A 1139 -3.63 34.22 1.79
N PHE A 1140 -3.15 35.45 2.02
CA PHE A 1140 -3.55 36.31 3.13
C PHE A 1140 -4.82 37.14 2.85
N ASP A 1141 -5.08 37.50 1.59
CA ASP A 1141 -6.29 38.25 1.16
C ASP A 1141 -7.55 37.37 1.00
N LEU A 1142 -7.37 36.03 1.05
CA LEU A 1142 -8.39 34.98 1.07
C LEU A 1142 -8.94 34.71 2.49
#